data_AF-A0A420HRQ1-F1
#
_entry.id   AF-A0A420HRQ1-F1
#
_cell.length_a   1.000
_cell.length_b   1.000
_cell.length_c   1.000
_cell.angle_alpha   90.00
_cell.angle_beta   90.00
_cell.angle_gamma   90.00
#
_symmetry.space_group_name_H-M   'P 1'
#
loop_
_entity.id
_entity.type
_entity.pdbx_description
1 polymer ?
#
loop_
_entity_poly.entity_id
_entity_poly.type
_entity_poly.pdbx_seq_one_letter_code
_entity_poly.pdbx_strand_id
1 'polypeptide(L)'
;MVEGDVELDPLWNDLDWAIGQLFFMAQLRNVPGWEGTEVTPQIKSLIEDYHLGAILLTAKNLKTAEETAKLVQELQTIARNAGHLVPLLIALDQENGGVNSLFDENYLCQFPSAMGVAATNSLDLAYDVAKATAEEVSAVGVNMIMGPVLDVLTNARHQPLGVRAISDDPHEVSRYGITTLNGYKDAGVATCGKHFPSYGNLEFLGSSVEMPFITETIEQLSLSALVPFRNAIREGLDAMMVGGCAMVNDTMNVMHACLSDQVVEDLLRLDLGFNGVTISECLEMDSLSHDIGIRGGTVMAVQAGCDLVLFCRSFASQKEAISGLKLGIENGMISRERILISLKRVLSLKSKCTNWHKALNPPGVRLLSAFRPSHFELSTRAYESSITVVRDRDHYLPLLDHLQLEDELLLLTPLVKPLPASATTKARVDTANFKSIDYCRLLNKPSIMTGEGVFRELGRSLARQRHGKLLHTSYTANGVRPVHENLINRASAIIIVTADANRNLYQNGFTKHVAMMCSMYSKGGRKKPLIVVAVSSPYDFALDSSIGTYVCTFDFTETALSALVRALFGIFTPRGTLPGTFRKSRKVSKSKQNWLVEDWNMDRDYNGLMVLIKSLEKIRPIDLQSTLSGVTASSFKIPPMSNISESVEELHYVVRNSSTQALFGFCSAYYYPNTKLGTVSTLLVDPSKRNLSIGCSLHQRALRGLLSKDGIKTLQLGSLLPTIFLGIPMTDLIEGEKIKSWFIANGWDNSTPSLFYVLKLLKLSQWNPPEESTKILQRVSFSFDFIYGYKNASSALEYVSKHAGSETLLLYHLALQDGNGIVRAKSPIDGSLVGTVIITRLRSKISTLVPALNSSCNELDSSDVVEDNNGGILAPVILNSPQATIVLQGLVLSGIRQSQTQGHTSCIMSWVQGDQRDVLIEMGFNVLNAFEQLTCEVNKIDV
;
A
#
# COMPACT_ATOMS: atom_id res chain seq x y z
N MET A 1 -9.77 -26.25 -21.56
CA MET A 1 -10.76 -27.30 -21.89
C MET A 1 -12.03 -27.08 -21.05
N VAL A 2 -12.97 -26.29 -21.56
CA VAL A 2 -14.43 -26.51 -21.62
C VAL A 2 -14.94 -25.50 -22.66
N GLU A 3 -14.72 -25.79 -23.95
CA GLU A 3 -15.46 -25.15 -25.04
C GLU A 3 -16.49 -26.20 -25.50
N GLY A 4 -17.68 -26.15 -24.89
CA GLY A 4 -18.85 -26.70 -25.55
C GLY A 4 -19.29 -25.67 -26.58
N ASP A 5 -19.30 -26.05 -27.86
CA ASP A 5 -19.95 -25.28 -28.92
C ASP A 5 -21.44 -25.18 -28.55
N VAL A 6 -21.82 -24.10 -27.86
CA VAL A 6 -23.22 -23.76 -27.67
C VAL A 6 -23.69 -23.28 -29.03
N GLU A 7 -24.47 -24.11 -29.71
CA GLU A 7 -25.11 -23.77 -30.97
C GLU A 7 -25.94 -22.48 -30.73
N LEU A 8 -25.58 -21.42 -31.46
CA LEU A 8 -26.24 -20.13 -31.34
C LEU A 8 -27.70 -20.25 -31.79
N ASP A 9 -28.62 -19.54 -31.12
CA ASP A 9 -30.02 -19.47 -31.52
C ASP A 9 -30.15 -19.13 -33.03
N PRO A 10 -31.04 -19.80 -33.78
CA PRO A 10 -31.23 -19.56 -35.20
C PRO A 10 -31.48 -18.10 -35.59
N LEU A 11 -32.03 -17.28 -34.68
CA LEU A 11 -32.21 -15.84 -34.91
C LEU A 11 -30.90 -15.12 -35.25
N TRP A 12 -29.77 -15.58 -34.71
CA TRP A 12 -28.45 -14.99 -34.98
C TRP A 12 -27.96 -15.27 -36.41
N ASN A 13 -28.67 -16.10 -37.18
CA ASN A 13 -28.46 -16.21 -38.61
C ASN A 13 -29.04 -15.02 -39.39
N ASP A 14 -29.90 -14.20 -38.77
CA ASP A 14 -30.25 -12.89 -39.31
C ASP A 14 -29.11 -11.91 -39.03
N LEU A 15 -28.54 -11.39 -40.12
CA LEU A 15 -27.39 -10.50 -40.06
C LEU A 15 -27.73 -9.17 -39.37
N ASP A 16 -28.97 -8.70 -39.47
CA ASP A 16 -29.39 -7.43 -38.87
C ASP A 16 -29.42 -7.53 -37.35
N TRP A 17 -29.91 -8.66 -36.83
CA TRP A 17 -29.86 -8.97 -35.39
C TRP A 17 -28.42 -9.11 -34.88
N ALA A 18 -27.57 -9.81 -35.63
CA ALA A 18 -26.16 -9.96 -35.26
C ALA A 18 -25.45 -8.60 -35.22
N ILE A 19 -25.59 -7.78 -36.28
CA ILE A 19 -24.98 -6.46 -36.39
C ILE A 19 -25.44 -5.52 -35.27
N GLY A 20 -26.73 -5.51 -34.93
CA GLY A 20 -27.26 -4.66 -33.87
C GLY A 20 -26.57 -4.87 -32.51
N GLN A 21 -26.11 -6.10 -32.23
CA GLN A 21 -25.40 -6.42 -30.99
C GLN A 21 -23.95 -5.92 -30.93
N LEU A 22 -23.34 -5.54 -32.07
CA LEU A 22 -21.96 -5.06 -32.16
C LEU A 22 -21.87 -3.53 -31.99
N PHE A 23 -22.98 -2.83 -31.77
CA PHE A 23 -22.99 -1.39 -31.56
C PHE A 23 -23.22 -1.01 -30.11
N PHE A 24 -22.48 0.01 -29.69
CA PHE A 24 -22.55 0.60 -28.37
C PHE A 24 -22.84 2.07 -28.54
N MET A 25 -24.06 2.48 -28.23
CA MET A 25 -24.54 3.83 -28.56
C MET A 25 -24.83 4.62 -27.30
N ALA A 26 -24.29 5.83 -27.20
CA ALA A 26 -24.70 6.77 -26.18
C ALA A 26 -25.90 7.60 -26.66
N GLN A 27 -26.66 8.10 -25.69
CA GLN A 27 -27.82 8.94 -25.96
C GLN A 27 -27.38 10.37 -26.34
N LEU A 28 -28.06 10.89 -27.36
CA LEU A 28 -27.58 11.79 -28.43
C LEU A 28 -27.18 13.25 -28.07
N ARG A 29 -26.40 13.87 -28.97
CA ARG A 29 -26.06 15.29 -29.13
C ARG A 29 -26.37 15.77 -30.58
N ASN A 30 -26.97 16.96 -30.69
CA ASN A 30 -27.07 17.90 -31.83
C ASN A 30 -28.14 17.70 -32.95
N VAL A 31 -29.41 18.01 -32.64
CA VAL A 31 -30.39 18.87 -33.38
C VAL A 31 -31.34 19.43 -32.27
N PRO A 32 -32.14 20.53 -32.41
CA PRO A 32 -33.10 20.90 -31.34
C PRO A 32 -34.03 19.72 -31.03
N GLY A 33 -33.84 19.12 -29.85
CA GLY A 33 -34.30 17.78 -29.50
C GLY A 33 -33.12 16.81 -29.46
N TRP A 34 -32.46 16.54 -28.32
CA TRP A 34 -33.11 16.18 -27.06
C TRP A 34 -32.11 16.27 -25.88
N GLU A 35 -32.44 17.08 -24.88
CA GLU A 35 -31.93 16.98 -23.51
C GLU A 35 -32.99 16.23 -22.70
N GLY A 36 -32.64 15.21 -21.91
CA GLY A 36 -33.67 14.50 -21.15
C GLY A 36 -33.23 13.23 -20.42
N THR A 37 -34.10 12.79 -19.52
CA THR A 37 -33.97 11.62 -18.64
C THR A 37 -34.99 10.53 -18.98
N GLU A 38 -35.61 10.62 -20.14
CA GLU A 38 -36.66 9.71 -20.62
C GLU A 38 -36.18 8.91 -21.85
N VAL A 39 -37.03 8.11 -22.45
CA VAL A 39 -36.68 7.41 -23.70
C VAL A 39 -36.98 8.30 -24.90
N THR A 40 -36.02 8.46 -25.81
CA THR A 40 -36.24 9.17 -27.07
C THR A 40 -36.87 8.29 -28.16
N PRO A 41 -37.60 8.88 -29.12
CA PRO A 41 -37.97 8.17 -30.35
C PRO A 41 -36.75 7.62 -31.10
N GLN A 42 -35.62 8.32 -31.07
CA GLN A 42 -34.39 7.91 -31.75
C GLN A 42 -33.77 6.65 -31.12
N ILE A 43 -33.57 6.61 -29.80
CA ILE A 43 -33.01 5.41 -29.14
C ILE A 43 -34.00 4.24 -29.20
N LYS A 44 -35.29 4.53 -29.10
CA LYS A 44 -36.34 3.53 -29.28
C LYS A 44 -36.26 2.88 -30.68
N SER A 45 -36.12 3.68 -31.73
CA SER A 45 -35.92 3.18 -33.11
C SER A 45 -34.63 2.37 -33.25
N LEU A 46 -33.52 2.75 -32.60
CA LEU A 46 -32.29 1.94 -32.61
C LEU A 46 -32.49 0.56 -31.96
N ILE A 47 -33.26 0.48 -30.88
CA ILE A 47 -33.55 -0.77 -30.19
C ILE A 47 -34.54 -1.64 -31.00
N GLU A 48 -35.61 -1.04 -31.51
CA GLU A 48 -36.71 -1.74 -32.20
C GLU A 48 -36.32 -2.13 -33.64
N ASP A 49 -35.81 -1.18 -34.43
CA ASP A 49 -35.61 -1.33 -35.86
C ASP A 49 -34.19 -1.81 -36.22
N TYR A 50 -33.20 -1.51 -35.37
CA TYR A 50 -31.78 -1.84 -35.62
C TYR A 50 -31.19 -2.81 -34.59
N HIS A 51 -32.04 -3.36 -33.71
CA HIS A 51 -31.68 -4.41 -32.76
C HIS A 51 -30.46 -4.08 -31.87
N LEU A 52 -30.30 -2.81 -31.49
CA LEU A 52 -29.17 -2.31 -30.70
C LEU A 52 -28.93 -3.13 -29.43
N GLY A 53 -27.69 -3.57 -29.22
CA GLY A 53 -27.33 -4.43 -28.08
C GLY A 53 -26.79 -3.73 -26.84
N ALA A 54 -26.20 -2.53 -26.97
CA ALA A 54 -25.54 -1.85 -25.85
C ALA A 54 -25.76 -0.33 -25.84
N ILE A 55 -25.94 0.24 -24.65
CA ILE A 55 -26.20 1.67 -24.41
C ILE A 55 -25.25 2.22 -23.35
N LEU A 56 -24.59 3.35 -23.66
CA LEU A 56 -23.77 4.11 -22.71
C LEU A 56 -24.57 5.29 -22.17
N LEU A 57 -24.81 5.31 -20.87
CA LEU A 57 -25.44 6.44 -20.18
C LEU A 57 -24.38 7.48 -19.78
N THR A 58 -24.74 8.75 -19.87
CA THR A 58 -23.87 9.89 -19.53
C THR A 58 -24.54 10.79 -18.50
N ALA A 59 -23.79 11.71 -17.87
CA ALA A 59 -24.33 12.66 -16.90
C ALA A 59 -25.54 13.49 -17.38
N LYS A 60 -25.75 13.61 -18.68
CA LYS A 60 -26.91 14.32 -19.24
C LYS A 60 -28.21 13.50 -19.19
N ASN A 61 -28.07 12.18 -19.16
CA ASN A 61 -29.20 11.24 -19.12
C ASN A 61 -29.67 10.97 -17.69
N LEU A 62 -28.90 11.43 -16.72
CA LEU A 62 -28.98 11.00 -15.34
C LEU A 62 -29.19 12.23 -14.45
N LYS A 63 -30.24 12.19 -13.64
CA LYS A 63 -30.55 13.27 -12.69
C LYS A 63 -30.58 12.78 -11.27
N THR A 64 -31.39 11.76 -11.01
CA THR A 64 -31.53 11.11 -9.72
C THR A 64 -31.42 9.61 -9.90
N ALA A 65 -31.13 8.91 -8.81
CA ALA A 65 -31.11 7.45 -8.84
C ALA A 65 -32.47 6.85 -9.23
N GLU A 66 -33.57 7.49 -8.84
CA GLU A 66 -34.94 7.07 -9.16
C GLU A 66 -35.25 7.20 -10.66
N GLU A 67 -34.99 8.37 -11.26
CA GLU A 67 -35.22 8.60 -12.69
C GLU A 67 -34.32 7.68 -13.52
N THR A 68 -33.10 7.41 -13.06
CA THR A 68 -32.18 6.48 -13.72
C THR A 68 -32.71 5.06 -13.71
N ALA A 69 -33.17 4.56 -12.56
CA ALA A 69 -33.73 3.21 -12.46
C ALA A 69 -34.95 3.04 -13.38
N LYS A 70 -35.81 4.07 -13.44
CA LYS A 70 -36.96 4.11 -14.35
C LYS A 70 -36.54 4.10 -15.82
N LEU A 71 -35.60 4.97 -16.21
CA LEU A 71 -35.08 5.03 -17.58
C LEU A 71 -34.50 3.68 -18.02
N VAL A 72 -33.67 3.05 -17.18
CA VAL A 72 -33.08 1.75 -17.47
C VAL A 72 -34.16 0.68 -17.63
N GLN A 73 -35.15 0.64 -16.72
CA GLN A 73 -36.27 -0.29 -16.81
C GLN A 73 -37.07 -0.11 -18.10
N GLU A 74 -37.33 1.14 -18.51
CA GLU A 74 -38.05 1.46 -19.75
C GLU A 74 -37.27 0.99 -20.99
N LEU A 75 -35.96 1.26 -21.06
CA LEU A 75 -35.09 0.78 -22.15
C LEU A 75 -35.08 -0.75 -22.26
N GLN A 76 -34.97 -1.44 -21.12
CA GLN A 76 -35.00 -2.91 -21.08
C GLN A 76 -36.38 -3.46 -21.48
N THR A 77 -37.47 -2.79 -21.08
CA THR A 77 -38.84 -3.17 -21.45
C THR A 77 -39.05 -3.03 -22.97
N ILE A 78 -38.57 -1.95 -23.57
CA ILE A 78 -38.62 -1.74 -25.02
C ILE A 78 -37.86 -2.86 -25.75
N ALA A 79 -36.63 -3.17 -25.32
CA ALA A 79 -35.86 -4.26 -25.92
C ALA A 79 -36.57 -5.61 -25.79
N ARG A 80 -37.17 -5.91 -24.63
CA ARG A 80 -37.94 -7.15 -24.43
C ARG A 80 -39.13 -7.23 -25.38
N ASN A 81 -39.90 -6.15 -25.50
CA ASN A 81 -41.09 -6.10 -26.35
C ASN A 81 -40.73 -6.12 -27.84
N ALA A 82 -39.57 -5.60 -28.22
CA ALA A 82 -39.01 -5.67 -29.57
C ALA A 82 -38.49 -7.06 -29.95
N GLY A 83 -38.54 -8.04 -29.04
CA GLY A 83 -38.17 -9.43 -29.33
C GLY A 83 -36.70 -9.78 -29.11
N HIS A 84 -35.93 -8.94 -28.39
CA HIS A 84 -34.54 -9.27 -28.08
C HIS A 84 -34.45 -10.57 -27.26
N LEU A 85 -33.51 -11.45 -27.63
CA LEU A 85 -33.27 -12.71 -26.90
C LEU A 85 -32.58 -12.48 -25.56
N VAL A 86 -31.68 -11.49 -25.50
CA VAL A 86 -30.90 -11.12 -24.31
C VAL A 86 -31.10 -9.65 -23.97
N PRO A 87 -30.99 -9.24 -22.69
CA PRO A 87 -31.12 -7.83 -22.30
C PRO A 87 -30.07 -6.93 -22.93
N LEU A 88 -30.34 -5.61 -22.87
CA LEU A 88 -29.36 -4.59 -23.23
C LEU A 88 -28.20 -4.59 -22.23
N LEU A 89 -27.00 -4.35 -22.75
CA LEU A 89 -25.86 -3.94 -21.93
C LEU A 89 -26.02 -2.44 -21.65
N ILE A 90 -26.10 -2.05 -20.39
CA ILE A 90 -26.29 -0.69 -19.93
C ILE A 90 -25.05 -0.29 -19.14
N ALA A 91 -24.25 0.59 -19.72
CA ALA A 91 -22.98 1.00 -19.16
C ALA A 91 -22.99 2.43 -18.66
N LEU A 92 -22.06 2.71 -17.75
CA LEU A 92 -21.84 4.02 -17.16
C LEU A 92 -20.35 4.30 -16.99
N ASP A 93 -19.94 5.54 -17.23
CA ASP A 93 -18.61 6.02 -16.84
C ASP A 93 -18.66 6.59 -15.41
N GLN A 94 -18.36 5.73 -14.43
CA GLN A 94 -18.40 6.02 -12.99
C GLN A 94 -17.04 5.69 -12.35
N GLU A 95 -16.07 6.61 -12.51
CA GLU A 95 -14.69 6.42 -12.03
C GLU A 95 -14.48 6.92 -10.58
N ASN A 96 -15.51 7.48 -9.95
CA ASN A 96 -15.42 8.29 -8.73
C ASN A 96 -14.68 9.62 -8.94
N GLY A 97 -14.46 10.36 -7.86
CA GLY A 97 -13.88 11.71 -7.91
C GLY A 97 -14.65 12.65 -8.84
N GLY A 98 -13.92 13.36 -9.69
CA GLY A 98 -14.49 14.32 -10.65
C GLY A 98 -15.15 13.72 -11.89
N VAL A 99 -15.01 12.42 -12.14
CA VAL A 99 -15.56 11.71 -13.31
C VAL A 99 -16.64 10.74 -12.85
N ASN A 100 -17.77 11.31 -12.50
CA ASN A 100 -19.00 10.57 -12.21
C ASN A 100 -20.07 10.97 -13.21
N SER A 101 -20.70 9.99 -13.83
CA SER A 101 -21.85 10.23 -14.69
C SER A 101 -23.14 10.29 -13.88
N LEU A 102 -23.28 9.43 -12.86
CA LEU A 102 -24.43 9.45 -11.96
C LEU A 102 -24.04 10.10 -10.62
N PHE A 103 -24.82 11.11 -10.19
CA PHE A 103 -24.64 11.78 -8.91
C PHE A 103 -26.01 12.13 -8.32
N ASP A 104 -26.21 11.74 -7.07
CA ASP A 104 -27.43 12.02 -6.30
C ASP A 104 -27.08 12.07 -4.82
N GLU A 105 -27.04 13.27 -4.23
CA GLU A 105 -26.61 13.49 -2.83
C GLU A 105 -27.46 12.71 -1.81
N ASN A 106 -28.71 12.39 -2.16
CA ASN A 106 -29.63 11.70 -1.26
C ASN A 106 -29.33 10.21 -1.20
N TYR A 107 -29.07 9.57 -2.34
CA TYR A 107 -29.02 8.11 -2.46
C TYR A 107 -27.65 7.54 -2.78
N LEU A 108 -26.74 8.32 -3.37
CA LEU A 108 -25.45 7.86 -3.85
C LEU A 108 -24.32 8.55 -3.11
N CYS A 109 -23.27 7.79 -2.81
CA CYS A 109 -22.13 8.32 -2.11
C CYS A 109 -21.03 8.75 -3.10
N GLN A 110 -20.55 9.96 -2.91
CA GLN A 110 -19.35 10.42 -3.61
C GLN A 110 -18.12 9.75 -2.98
N PHE A 111 -17.24 9.18 -3.78
CA PHE A 111 -15.97 8.59 -3.33
C PHE A 111 -14.76 9.32 -3.94
N PRO A 112 -13.57 9.21 -3.32
CA PRO A 112 -12.35 9.81 -3.85
C PRO A 112 -12.02 9.33 -5.28
N SER A 113 -11.28 10.14 -6.03
CA SER A 113 -10.70 9.76 -7.32
C SER A 113 -9.77 8.55 -7.17
N ALA A 114 -9.43 7.87 -8.27
CA ALA A 114 -8.53 6.71 -8.24
C ALA A 114 -7.18 7.03 -7.57
N MET A 115 -6.60 8.20 -7.85
CA MET A 115 -5.39 8.67 -7.17
C MET A 115 -5.63 8.98 -5.69
N GLY A 116 -6.80 9.53 -5.34
CA GLY A 116 -7.20 9.77 -3.95
C GLY A 116 -7.36 8.48 -3.15
N VAL A 117 -7.99 7.46 -3.72
CA VAL A 117 -8.09 6.11 -3.13
C VAL A 117 -6.69 5.51 -2.99
N ALA A 118 -5.85 5.62 -4.03
CA ALA A 118 -4.46 5.17 -3.95
C ALA A 118 -3.71 5.86 -2.81
N ALA A 119 -3.95 7.16 -2.58
CA ALA A 119 -3.28 7.96 -1.56
C ALA A 119 -3.52 7.45 -0.12
N THR A 120 -4.63 6.76 0.11
CA THR A 120 -4.96 6.11 1.39
C THR A 120 -3.95 5.01 1.77
N ASN A 121 -3.21 4.47 0.79
CA ASN A 121 -2.30 3.34 0.96
C ASN A 121 -2.97 2.08 1.57
N SER A 122 -4.27 1.91 1.34
CA SER A 122 -5.04 0.71 1.72
C SER A 122 -5.68 0.06 0.50
N LEU A 123 -5.37 -1.21 0.25
CA LEU A 123 -6.04 -2.00 -0.79
C LEU A 123 -7.45 -2.41 -0.35
N ASP A 124 -7.64 -2.72 0.94
CA ASP A 124 -8.95 -3.05 1.50
C ASP A 124 -9.95 -1.90 1.28
N LEU A 125 -9.51 -0.67 1.52
CA LEU A 125 -10.35 0.50 1.29
C LEU A 125 -10.64 0.72 -0.21
N ALA A 126 -9.70 0.38 -1.09
CA ALA A 126 -9.92 0.46 -2.53
C ALA A 126 -10.96 -0.57 -3.00
N TYR A 127 -10.89 -1.79 -2.47
CA TYR A 127 -11.88 -2.84 -2.73
C TYR A 127 -13.26 -2.42 -2.24
N ASP A 128 -13.36 -1.97 -0.98
CA ASP A 128 -14.63 -1.55 -0.37
C ASP A 128 -15.28 -0.42 -1.17
N VAL A 129 -14.49 0.59 -1.56
CA VAL A 129 -14.98 1.72 -2.38
C VAL A 129 -15.45 1.23 -3.74
N ALA A 130 -14.67 0.39 -4.42
CA ALA A 130 -15.05 -0.14 -5.73
C ALA A 130 -16.35 -0.96 -5.66
N LYS A 131 -16.47 -1.83 -4.67
CA LYS A 131 -17.66 -2.64 -4.43
C LYS A 131 -18.88 -1.78 -4.14
N ALA A 132 -18.76 -0.80 -3.24
CA ALA A 132 -19.85 0.13 -2.91
C ALA A 132 -20.31 0.93 -4.14
N THR A 133 -19.37 1.44 -4.94
CA THR A 133 -19.68 2.13 -6.21
C THR A 133 -20.47 1.22 -7.16
N ALA A 134 -20.04 -0.04 -7.31
CA ALA A 134 -20.71 -0.99 -8.21
C ALA A 134 -22.08 -1.45 -7.69
N GLU A 135 -22.24 -1.66 -6.38
CA GLU A 135 -23.54 -1.96 -5.75
C GLU A 135 -24.54 -0.82 -5.96
N GLU A 136 -24.09 0.43 -5.82
CA GLU A 136 -24.92 1.62 -6.04
C GLU A 136 -25.40 1.74 -7.49
N VAL A 137 -24.51 1.63 -8.49
CA VAL A 137 -24.93 1.74 -9.89
C VAL A 137 -25.71 0.50 -10.35
N SER A 138 -25.40 -0.70 -9.82
CA SER A 138 -26.18 -1.90 -10.11
C SER A 138 -27.61 -1.81 -9.58
N ALA A 139 -27.83 -1.11 -8.47
CA ALA A 139 -29.18 -0.93 -7.91
C ALA A 139 -30.11 -0.16 -8.85
N VAL A 140 -29.57 0.74 -9.69
CA VAL A 140 -30.33 1.47 -10.72
C VAL A 140 -30.35 0.76 -12.08
N GLY A 141 -29.86 -0.48 -12.16
CA GLY A 141 -29.95 -1.33 -13.35
C GLY A 141 -28.75 -1.22 -14.32
N VAL A 142 -27.71 -0.44 -13.99
CA VAL A 142 -26.45 -0.45 -14.75
C VAL A 142 -25.79 -1.82 -14.55
N ASN A 143 -25.33 -2.43 -15.64
CA ASN A 143 -24.74 -3.78 -15.61
C ASN A 143 -23.30 -3.82 -16.15
N MET A 144 -22.74 -2.66 -16.49
CA MET A 144 -21.33 -2.51 -16.85
C MET A 144 -20.77 -1.16 -16.37
N ILE A 145 -19.58 -1.15 -15.78
CA ILE A 145 -18.83 0.07 -15.50
C ILE A 145 -17.71 0.18 -16.53
N MET A 146 -17.55 1.39 -17.09
CA MET A 146 -16.44 1.72 -17.98
C MET A 146 -15.15 1.95 -17.18
N GLY A 147 -14.69 0.92 -16.46
CA GLY A 147 -13.50 0.95 -15.62
C GLY A 147 -13.10 -0.45 -15.12
N PRO A 148 -11.94 -0.59 -14.44
CA PRO A 148 -11.09 0.49 -13.93
C PRO A 148 -10.20 1.16 -14.99
N VAL A 149 -9.72 2.37 -14.67
CA VAL A 149 -8.64 3.03 -15.41
C VAL A 149 -7.31 2.34 -15.05
N LEU A 150 -6.65 1.78 -16.06
CA LEU A 150 -5.41 1.01 -15.95
C LEU A 150 -4.18 1.78 -16.46
N ASP A 151 -4.37 3.03 -16.88
CA ASP A 151 -3.30 3.90 -17.37
C ASP A 151 -2.27 4.24 -16.28
N VAL A 152 -0.99 4.21 -16.64
CA VAL A 152 0.13 4.60 -15.77
C VAL A 152 0.59 6.02 -16.10
N LEU A 153 0.38 6.98 -15.20
CA LEU A 153 0.64 8.40 -15.46
C LEU A 153 2.13 8.74 -15.36
N THR A 154 2.95 8.37 -16.34
CA THR A 154 4.39 8.67 -16.33
C THR A 154 4.70 10.15 -16.65
N ASN A 155 3.79 10.85 -17.37
CA ASN A 155 3.94 12.26 -17.71
C ASN A 155 2.78 13.12 -17.20
N ALA A 156 2.98 13.74 -16.04
CA ALA A 156 2.00 14.59 -15.38
C ALA A 156 1.84 16.01 -16.00
N ARG A 157 2.64 16.39 -17.01
CA ARG A 157 2.68 17.79 -17.49
C ARG A 157 1.53 18.14 -18.43
N HIS A 158 1.04 17.21 -19.24
CA HIS A 158 0.13 17.53 -20.36
C HIS A 158 -0.93 16.47 -20.68
N GLN A 159 -1.73 15.99 -19.71
CA GLN A 159 -2.64 14.85 -20.00
C GLN A 159 -4.08 14.97 -19.51
N PRO A 160 -5.04 14.33 -20.21
CA PRO A 160 -6.45 14.27 -19.82
C PRO A 160 -6.75 13.33 -18.64
N LEU A 161 -5.76 12.55 -18.16
CA LEU A 161 -5.94 11.59 -17.05
C LEU A 161 -5.91 12.26 -15.67
N GLY A 162 -4.79 12.90 -15.31
CA GLY A 162 -4.61 13.50 -13.98
C GLY A 162 -4.94 12.51 -12.85
N VAL A 163 -5.82 12.91 -11.94
CA VAL A 163 -6.23 12.11 -10.76
C VAL A 163 -7.10 10.88 -11.09
N ARG A 164 -7.49 10.69 -12.36
CA ARG A 164 -8.17 9.48 -12.86
C ARG A 164 -7.23 8.27 -12.90
N ALA A 165 -5.94 8.51 -13.10
CA ALA A 165 -4.93 7.46 -13.00
C ALA A 165 -4.60 7.20 -11.52
N ILE A 166 -4.34 5.94 -11.17
CA ILE A 166 -4.01 5.54 -9.80
C ILE A 166 -2.68 6.16 -9.35
N SER A 167 -1.64 6.06 -10.19
CA SER A 167 -0.29 6.56 -9.92
C SER A 167 0.57 6.56 -11.19
N ASP A 168 1.84 6.90 -11.04
CA ASP A 168 2.90 6.79 -12.05
C ASP A 168 3.74 5.50 -11.91
N ASP A 169 3.40 4.60 -10.98
CA ASP A 169 4.10 3.32 -10.76
C ASP A 169 3.28 2.13 -11.33
N PRO A 170 3.75 1.44 -12.38
CA PRO A 170 3.01 0.35 -13.03
C PRO A 170 2.52 -0.75 -12.09
N HIS A 171 3.33 -1.12 -11.09
CA HIS A 171 2.96 -2.17 -10.13
C HIS A 171 1.91 -1.70 -9.12
N GLU A 172 1.92 -0.41 -8.75
CA GLU A 172 0.86 0.14 -7.90
C GLU A 172 -0.44 0.29 -8.67
N VAL A 173 -0.38 0.80 -9.92
CA VAL A 173 -1.54 0.83 -10.82
C VAL A 173 -2.12 -0.57 -11.02
N SER A 174 -1.28 -1.58 -11.25
CA SER A 174 -1.75 -2.96 -11.40
C SER A 174 -2.43 -3.49 -10.13
N ARG A 175 -1.85 -3.29 -8.94
CA ARG A 175 -2.44 -3.80 -7.68
C ARG A 175 -3.78 -3.15 -7.37
N TYR A 176 -3.85 -1.82 -7.42
CA TYR A 176 -5.10 -1.09 -7.18
C TYR A 176 -6.12 -1.35 -8.29
N GLY A 177 -5.68 -1.42 -9.56
CA GLY A 177 -6.55 -1.73 -10.70
C GLY A 177 -7.23 -3.09 -10.57
N ILE A 178 -6.48 -4.14 -10.20
CA ILE A 178 -7.02 -5.49 -9.94
C ILE A 178 -7.95 -5.48 -8.73
N THR A 179 -7.60 -4.74 -7.68
CA THR A 179 -8.44 -4.62 -6.48
C THR A 179 -9.79 -3.99 -6.80
N THR A 180 -9.78 -2.90 -7.58
CA THR A 180 -11.00 -2.24 -8.08
C THR A 180 -11.81 -3.16 -9.01
N LEU A 181 -11.12 -3.87 -9.92
CA LEU A 181 -11.72 -4.86 -10.80
C LEU A 181 -12.51 -5.91 -10.01
N ASN A 182 -11.92 -6.46 -8.95
CA ASN A 182 -12.54 -7.49 -8.12
C ASN A 182 -13.73 -6.92 -7.33
N GLY A 183 -13.63 -5.70 -6.81
CA GLY A 183 -14.77 -5.03 -6.16
C GLY A 183 -15.98 -4.87 -7.09
N TYR A 184 -15.76 -4.48 -8.35
CA TYR A 184 -16.83 -4.38 -9.35
C TYR A 184 -17.44 -5.74 -9.71
N LYS A 185 -16.60 -6.77 -9.88
CA LYS A 185 -17.05 -8.13 -10.18
C LYS A 185 -17.88 -8.75 -9.07
N ASP A 186 -17.47 -8.57 -7.81
CA ASP A 186 -18.18 -9.11 -6.66
C ASP A 186 -19.55 -8.46 -6.44
N ALA A 187 -19.73 -7.22 -6.92
CA ALA A 187 -21.03 -6.55 -7.00
C ALA A 187 -21.89 -7.02 -8.19
N GLY A 188 -21.37 -7.90 -9.04
CA GLY A 188 -22.08 -8.48 -10.19
C GLY A 188 -22.23 -7.52 -11.38
N VAL A 189 -21.25 -6.62 -11.56
CA VAL A 189 -21.19 -5.65 -12.66
C VAL A 189 -20.03 -5.98 -13.59
N ALA A 190 -20.26 -5.94 -14.91
CA ALA A 190 -19.21 -6.16 -15.90
C ALA A 190 -18.18 -5.02 -15.89
N THR A 191 -16.94 -5.36 -16.21
CA THR A 191 -15.79 -4.45 -16.09
C THR A 191 -15.17 -4.14 -17.46
N CYS A 192 -14.67 -2.91 -17.63
CA CYS A 192 -14.05 -2.44 -18.88
C CYS A 192 -12.73 -1.72 -18.59
N GLY A 193 -11.61 -2.39 -18.78
CA GLY A 193 -10.29 -1.78 -18.59
C GLY A 193 -10.04 -0.72 -19.66
N LYS A 194 -9.44 0.41 -19.28
CA LYS A 194 -9.15 1.52 -20.21
C LYS A 194 -7.92 2.33 -19.82
N HIS A 195 -7.23 3.01 -20.73
CA HIS A 195 -7.46 3.06 -22.18
C HIS A 195 -6.31 2.35 -22.90
N PHE A 196 -6.57 1.19 -23.49
CA PHE A 196 -5.52 0.38 -24.11
C PHE A 196 -5.02 1.03 -25.43
N PRO A 197 -3.71 1.06 -25.72
CA PRO A 197 -2.59 0.48 -24.97
C PRO A 197 -2.11 1.33 -23.78
N SER A 198 -2.23 2.66 -23.83
CA SER A 198 -2.04 3.57 -22.69
C SER A 198 -2.36 5.01 -23.06
N TYR A 199 -3.03 5.75 -22.17
CA TYR A 199 -3.12 7.21 -22.23
C TYR A 199 -2.13 7.93 -21.29
N GLY A 200 -1.34 7.17 -20.54
CA GLY A 200 -0.49 7.69 -19.45
C GLY A 200 0.77 8.45 -19.88
N ASN A 201 1.16 8.36 -21.16
CA ASN A 201 2.31 9.08 -21.75
C ASN A 201 2.04 9.68 -23.14
N LEU A 202 0.87 10.29 -23.33
CA LEU A 202 0.53 10.96 -24.58
C LEU A 202 1.30 12.26 -24.80
N GLU A 203 1.77 12.46 -26.03
CA GLU A 203 2.30 13.72 -26.54
C GLU A 203 1.30 14.40 -27.51
N PHE A 204 1.43 15.72 -27.65
CA PHE A 204 0.58 16.57 -28.51
C PHE A 204 1.47 17.55 -29.29
N LEU A 205 1.16 17.80 -30.58
CA LEU A 205 1.97 18.65 -31.46
C LEU A 205 1.70 20.17 -31.32
N GLY A 206 0.74 20.58 -30.49
CA GLY A 206 0.54 22.00 -30.16
C GLY A 206 -0.88 22.40 -29.76
N SER A 207 -1.90 21.61 -30.13
CA SER A 207 -3.31 21.85 -29.74
C SER A 207 -3.91 20.62 -29.05
N SER A 208 -4.71 20.83 -28.01
CA SER A 208 -5.49 19.77 -27.34
C SER A 208 -6.59 19.14 -28.20
N VAL A 209 -6.80 19.64 -29.42
CA VAL A 209 -7.75 19.13 -30.42
C VAL A 209 -7.06 18.15 -31.39
N GLU A 210 -5.74 18.20 -31.50
CA GLU A 210 -4.96 17.30 -32.36
C GLU A 210 -4.87 15.90 -31.76
N MET A 211 -4.66 14.93 -32.65
CA MET A 211 -4.59 13.52 -32.30
C MET A 211 -3.41 13.26 -31.34
N PRO A 212 -3.65 12.73 -30.12
CA PRO A 212 -2.57 12.37 -29.23
C PRO A 212 -1.81 11.16 -29.77
N PHE A 213 -0.49 11.14 -29.58
CA PHE A 213 0.36 10.04 -30.02
C PHE A 213 1.25 9.50 -28.90
N ILE A 214 1.57 8.22 -29.00
CA ILE A 214 2.51 7.49 -28.14
C ILE A 214 3.82 7.34 -28.91
N THR A 215 4.92 7.77 -28.30
CA THR A 215 6.27 7.69 -28.86
C THR A 215 7.03 6.44 -28.41
N GLU A 216 6.56 5.78 -27.34
CA GLU A 216 7.19 4.58 -26.78
C GLU A 216 7.02 3.35 -27.70
N THR A 217 8.04 2.49 -27.75
CA THR A 217 7.96 1.19 -28.45
C THR A 217 7.17 0.16 -27.65
N ILE A 218 6.77 -0.94 -28.29
CA ILE A 218 6.02 -2.03 -27.62
C ILE A 218 6.83 -2.62 -26.46
N GLU A 219 8.15 -2.77 -26.61
CA GLU A 219 9.03 -3.27 -25.55
C GLU A 219 9.06 -2.34 -24.35
N GLN A 220 9.12 -1.02 -24.60
CA GLN A 220 9.07 -0.01 -23.54
C GLN A 220 7.73 -0.05 -22.80
N LEU A 221 6.62 -0.08 -23.56
CA LEU A 221 5.27 -0.19 -23.01
C LEU A 221 5.09 -1.49 -22.22
N SER A 222 5.67 -2.61 -22.67
CA SER A 222 5.58 -3.92 -22.00
C SER A 222 6.25 -3.96 -20.61
N LEU A 223 7.29 -3.14 -20.42
CA LEU A 223 7.99 -2.97 -19.15
C LEU A 223 7.31 -1.96 -18.22
N SER A 224 6.44 -1.10 -18.75
CA SER A 224 5.76 -0.02 -18.00
C SER A 224 4.24 -0.09 -18.15
N ALA A 225 3.68 0.63 -19.13
CA ALA A 225 2.27 0.95 -19.24
C ALA A 225 1.36 -0.27 -19.47
N LEU A 226 1.85 -1.36 -20.07
CA LEU A 226 1.07 -2.58 -20.31
C LEU A 226 1.02 -3.53 -19.11
N VAL A 227 1.82 -3.30 -18.06
CA VAL A 227 1.85 -4.16 -16.87
C VAL A 227 0.46 -4.28 -16.22
N PRO A 228 -0.28 -3.18 -15.97
CA PRO A 228 -1.63 -3.26 -15.40
C PRO A 228 -2.62 -3.99 -16.30
N PHE A 229 -2.58 -3.73 -17.62
CA PHE A 229 -3.47 -4.39 -18.59
C PHE A 229 -3.23 -5.90 -18.64
N ARG A 230 -1.96 -6.34 -18.77
CA ARG A 230 -1.59 -7.76 -18.80
C ARG A 230 -2.05 -8.50 -17.54
N ASN A 231 -1.89 -7.88 -16.37
CA ASN A 231 -2.30 -8.52 -15.13
C ASN A 231 -3.84 -8.51 -14.97
N ALA A 232 -4.53 -7.44 -15.37
CA ALA A 232 -6.00 -7.41 -15.36
C ALA A 232 -6.62 -8.48 -16.28
N ILE A 233 -6.00 -8.74 -17.44
CA ILE A 233 -6.41 -9.82 -18.35
C ILE A 233 -6.29 -11.19 -17.66
N ARG A 234 -5.18 -11.45 -16.94
CA ARG A 234 -4.97 -12.69 -16.19
C ARG A 234 -5.98 -12.89 -15.06
N GLU A 235 -6.40 -11.80 -14.43
CA GLU A 235 -7.46 -11.77 -13.40
C GLU A 235 -8.87 -11.82 -13.99
N GLY A 236 -9.00 -12.01 -15.32
CA GLY A 236 -10.26 -12.25 -16.01
C GLY A 236 -11.06 -11.00 -16.32
N LEU A 237 -10.42 -9.88 -16.69
CA LEU A 237 -11.09 -8.67 -17.18
C LEU A 237 -12.14 -9.01 -18.26
N ASP A 238 -13.35 -8.43 -18.17
CA ASP A 238 -14.46 -8.81 -19.04
C ASP A 238 -14.44 -8.08 -20.40
N ALA A 239 -14.13 -6.78 -20.39
CA ALA A 239 -14.01 -5.95 -21.58
C ALA A 239 -12.78 -5.03 -21.53
N MET A 240 -12.31 -4.60 -22.70
CA MET A 240 -11.20 -3.66 -22.84
C MET A 240 -11.60 -2.55 -23.82
N MET A 241 -11.46 -1.30 -23.40
CA MET A 241 -11.62 -0.13 -24.27
C MET A 241 -10.27 0.22 -24.90
N VAL A 242 -10.24 0.24 -26.23
CA VAL A 242 -9.06 0.60 -27.02
C VAL A 242 -9.14 2.08 -27.37
N GLY A 243 -8.13 2.84 -26.95
CA GLY A 243 -8.06 4.27 -27.10
C GLY A 243 -7.92 4.73 -28.55
N GLY A 244 -8.42 5.93 -28.82
CA GLY A 244 -8.11 6.68 -30.01
C GLY A 244 -6.82 7.47 -29.79
N CYS A 245 -5.67 6.80 -29.90
CA CYS A 245 -4.33 7.40 -29.93
C CYS A 245 -3.53 6.89 -31.12
N ALA A 246 -2.63 7.69 -31.67
CA ALA A 246 -1.65 7.24 -32.65
C ALA A 246 -0.46 6.57 -31.93
N MET A 247 0.22 5.64 -32.60
CA MET A 247 1.50 5.07 -32.17
C MET A 247 2.49 5.28 -33.30
N VAL A 248 3.45 6.18 -33.07
CA VAL A 248 4.45 6.56 -34.09
C VAL A 248 5.82 6.39 -33.48
N ASN A 249 6.45 5.25 -33.77
CA ASN A 249 7.78 4.89 -33.33
C ASN A 249 8.48 4.04 -34.40
N ASP A 250 9.74 3.65 -34.16
CA ASP A 250 10.56 2.91 -35.13
C ASP A 250 9.97 1.52 -35.49
N THR A 251 9.13 0.95 -34.62
CA THR A 251 8.56 -0.40 -34.77
C THR A 251 7.13 -0.42 -35.30
N MET A 252 6.38 0.66 -35.10
CA MET A 252 4.95 0.75 -35.35
C MET A 252 4.57 2.16 -35.79
N ASN A 253 3.83 2.24 -36.89
CA ASN A 253 3.28 3.50 -37.41
C ASN A 253 1.79 3.35 -37.65
N VAL A 254 1.02 3.59 -36.59
CA VAL A 254 -0.43 3.43 -36.55
C VAL A 254 -1.07 4.77 -36.23
N MET A 255 -1.99 5.22 -37.08
CA MET A 255 -2.70 6.49 -36.87
C MET A 255 -3.75 6.41 -35.74
N HIS A 256 -4.43 5.27 -35.59
CA HIS A 256 -5.42 5.06 -34.54
C HIS A 256 -5.35 3.63 -34.01
N ALA A 257 -5.00 3.47 -32.73
CA ALA A 257 -4.91 2.19 -32.05
C ALA A 257 -6.21 1.37 -32.15
N CYS A 258 -7.39 1.99 -31.97
CA CYS A 258 -8.67 1.29 -32.05
C CYS A 258 -9.09 0.83 -33.47
N LEU A 259 -8.37 1.27 -34.51
CA LEU A 259 -8.65 0.92 -35.92
C LEU A 259 -7.57 0.03 -36.54
N SER A 260 -6.58 -0.42 -35.75
CA SER A 260 -5.43 -1.18 -36.24
C SER A 260 -5.44 -2.61 -35.71
N ASP A 261 -5.36 -3.57 -36.63
CA ASP A 261 -5.15 -4.99 -36.35
C ASP A 261 -3.85 -5.27 -35.58
N GLN A 262 -2.78 -4.54 -35.86
CA GLN A 262 -1.52 -4.66 -35.13
C GLN A 262 -1.66 -4.37 -33.62
N VAL A 263 -2.61 -3.50 -33.23
CA VAL A 263 -2.85 -3.17 -31.83
C VAL A 263 -3.94 -4.05 -31.22
N VAL A 264 -5.05 -4.25 -31.93
CA VAL A 264 -6.22 -4.95 -31.38
C VAL A 264 -6.10 -6.47 -31.51
N GLU A 265 -5.64 -6.99 -32.65
CA GLU A 265 -5.46 -8.42 -32.86
C GLU A 265 -4.07 -8.85 -32.39
N ASP A 266 -2.99 -8.32 -32.97
CA ASP A 266 -1.64 -8.81 -32.68
C ASP A 266 -1.23 -8.55 -31.22
N LEU A 267 -1.26 -7.28 -30.77
CA LEU A 267 -0.83 -6.97 -29.41
C LEU A 267 -1.83 -7.40 -28.33
N LEU A 268 -3.12 -7.08 -28.47
CA LEU A 268 -4.09 -7.33 -27.40
C LEU A 268 -4.59 -8.79 -27.37
N ARG A 269 -4.95 -9.37 -28.52
CA ARG A 269 -5.52 -10.72 -28.58
C ARG A 269 -4.43 -11.80 -28.58
N LEU A 270 -3.45 -11.70 -29.46
CA LEU A 270 -2.41 -12.72 -29.63
C LEU A 270 -1.33 -12.63 -28.54
N ASP A 271 -0.68 -11.48 -28.38
CA ASP A 271 0.44 -11.34 -27.44
C ASP A 271 0.01 -11.30 -25.97
N LEU A 272 -1.03 -10.53 -25.64
CA LEU A 272 -1.54 -10.41 -24.26
C LEU A 272 -2.58 -11.49 -23.90
N GLY A 273 -3.09 -12.24 -24.88
CA GLY A 273 -4.03 -13.34 -24.66
C GLY A 273 -5.43 -12.91 -24.21
N PHE A 274 -5.89 -11.70 -24.56
CA PHE A 274 -7.19 -11.20 -24.14
C PHE A 274 -8.33 -11.88 -24.91
N ASN A 275 -9.26 -12.55 -24.22
CA ASN A 275 -10.40 -13.23 -24.84
C ASN A 275 -11.76 -12.56 -24.56
N GLY A 276 -11.78 -11.46 -23.81
CA GLY A 276 -13.00 -10.70 -23.47
C GLY A 276 -13.51 -9.82 -24.63
N VAL A 277 -14.41 -8.88 -24.34
CA VAL A 277 -14.98 -7.97 -25.36
C VAL A 277 -14.06 -6.77 -25.61
N THR A 278 -13.70 -6.50 -26.87
CA THR A 278 -12.96 -5.29 -27.26
C THR A 278 -13.93 -4.18 -27.68
N ILE A 279 -13.74 -2.97 -27.14
CA ILE A 279 -14.59 -1.81 -27.40
C ILE A 279 -13.75 -0.70 -28.01
N SER A 280 -14.20 -0.14 -29.14
CA SER A 280 -13.52 1.01 -29.73
C SER A 280 -13.68 2.28 -28.89
N GLU A 281 -12.75 3.21 -29.03
CA GLU A 281 -13.01 4.62 -28.69
C GLU A 281 -14.18 5.17 -29.54
N CYS A 282 -14.79 6.26 -29.09
CA CYS A 282 -15.86 6.92 -29.82
C CYS A 282 -15.41 7.39 -31.20
N LEU A 283 -15.96 6.81 -32.27
CA LEU A 283 -15.56 7.10 -33.65
C LEU A 283 -16.06 8.47 -34.16
N GLU A 284 -16.80 9.22 -33.34
CA GLU A 284 -17.20 10.61 -33.63
C GLU A 284 -16.26 11.64 -33.01
N MET A 285 -15.09 11.23 -32.55
CA MET A 285 -14.00 12.15 -32.26
C MET A 285 -13.65 12.94 -33.53
N ASP A 286 -13.38 14.23 -33.37
CA ASP A 286 -13.23 15.14 -34.51
C ASP A 286 -12.08 14.70 -35.43
N SER A 287 -10.95 14.23 -34.87
CA SER A 287 -9.83 13.66 -35.64
C SER A 287 -10.24 12.43 -36.45
N LEU A 288 -10.82 11.41 -35.79
CA LEU A 288 -11.25 10.16 -36.43
C LEU A 288 -12.31 10.37 -37.52
N SER A 289 -13.32 11.18 -37.23
CA SER A 289 -14.43 11.42 -38.14
C SER A 289 -14.04 12.26 -39.36
N HIS A 290 -13.09 13.19 -39.22
CA HIS A 290 -12.58 13.99 -40.34
C HIS A 290 -11.60 13.20 -41.23
N ASP A 291 -10.72 12.38 -40.65
CA ASP A 291 -9.66 11.70 -41.39
C ASP A 291 -10.17 10.47 -42.17
N ILE A 292 -11.05 9.67 -41.56
CA ILE A 292 -11.47 8.36 -42.10
C ILE A 292 -12.97 8.33 -42.45
N GLY A 293 -13.77 9.11 -41.73
CA GLY A 293 -15.23 9.08 -41.84
C GLY A 293 -15.87 7.89 -41.09
N ILE A 294 -17.15 8.03 -40.77
CA ILE A 294 -17.87 7.11 -39.87
C ILE A 294 -18.00 5.69 -40.44
N ARG A 295 -18.39 5.56 -41.72
CA ARG A 295 -18.53 4.23 -42.36
C ARG A 295 -17.21 3.49 -42.42
N GLY A 296 -16.17 4.17 -42.92
CA GLY A 296 -14.82 3.62 -43.04
C GLY A 296 -14.27 3.21 -41.68
N GLY A 297 -14.36 4.11 -40.69
CA GLY A 297 -13.92 3.85 -39.32
C GLY A 297 -14.63 2.66 -38.68
N THR A 298 -15.95 2.51 -38.92
CA THR A 298 -16.72 1.36 -38.39
C THR A 298 -16.21 0.04 -38.96
N VAL A 299 -16.03 -0.03 -40.28
CA VAL A 299 -15.51 -1.24 -40.95
C VAL A 299 -14.09 -1.54 -40.47
N MET A 300 -13.23 -0.53 -40.37
CA MET A 300 -11.85 -0.68 -39.87
C MET A 300 -11.80 -1.18 -38.42
N ALA A 301 -12.64 -0.64 -37.52
CA ALA A 301 -12.69 -1.07 -36.12
C ALA A 301 -13.06 -2.55 -35.99
N VAL A 302 -14.11 -2.99 -36.70
CA VAL A 302 -14.57 -4.39 -36.67
C VAL A 302 -13.51 -5.31 -37.29
N GLN A 303 -12.92 -4.90 -38.41
CA GLN A 303 -11.86 -5.62 -39.09
C GLN A 303 -10.60 -5.76 -38.22
N ALA A 304 -10.22 -4.71 -37.50
CA ALA A 304 -9.09 -4.71 -36.58
C ALA A 304 -9.28 -5.67 -35.40
N GLY A 305 -10.52 -6.03 -35.07
CA GLY A 305 -10.80 -6.95 -33.95
C GLY A 305 -11.68 -6.36 -32.85
N CYS A 306 -12.25 -5.15 -33.01
CA CYS A 306 -13.23 -4.62 -32.06
C CYS A 306 -14.55 -5.41 -32.14
N ASP A 307 -15.09 -5.79 -30.98
CA ASP A 307 -16.37 -6.51 -30.88
C ASP A 307 -17.55 -5.53 -30.67
N LEU A 308 -17.32 -4.40 -30.02
CA LEU A 308 -18.29 -3.30 -29.87
C LEU A 308 -17.72 -1.99 -30.42
N VAL A 309 -18.51 -1.30 -31.26
CA VAL A 309 -18.13 0.01 -31.81
C VAL A 309 -18.93 1.13 -31.16
N LEU A 310 -18.23 2.11 -30.58
CA LEU A 310 -18.80 3.18 -29.77
C LEU A 310 -19.14 4.44 -30.57
N PHE A 311 -20.37 4.95 -30.39
CA PHE A 311 -20.87 6.20 -30.98
C PHE A 311 -21.70 7.00 -29.97
N CYS A 312 -21.38 8.28 -29.73
CA CYS A 312 -21.90 9.04 -28.58
C CYS A 312 -22.75 10.29 -28.89
N ARG A 313 -22.85 10.74 -30.14
CA ARG A 313 -23.31 12.07 -30.52
C ARG A 313 -24.51 11.98 -31.44
N SER A 314 -24.38 11.62 -32.71
CA SER A 314 -25.45 11.88 -33.70
C SER A 314 -26.20 10.62 -34.15
N PHE A 315 -27.52 10.71 -34.23
CA PHE A 315 -28.38 9.62 -34.71
C PHE A 315 -28.12 9.34 -36.19
N ALA A 316 -27.78 10.39 -36.95
CA ALA A 316 -27.39 10.24 -38.35
C ALA A 316 -26.10 9.41 -38.44
N SER A 317 -25.10 9.71 -37.61
CA SER A 317 -23.83 8.99 -37.55
C SER A 317 -23.99 7.54 -37.10
N GLN A 318 -24.83 7.29 -36.10
CA GLN A 318 -25.17 5.94 -35.64
C GLN A 318 -25.81 5.08 -36.74
N LYS A 319 -26.81 5.61 -37.46
CA LYS A 319 -27.39 4.91 -38.62
C LYS A 319 -26.39 4.73 -39.75
N GLU A 320 -25.57 5.74 -39.98
CA GLU A 320 -24.53 5.69 -41.00
C GLU A 320 -23.53 4.56 -40.70
N ALA A 321 -23.10 4.41 -39.45
CA ALA A 321 -22.22 3.33 -39.01
C ALA A 321 -22.82 1.94 -39.26
N ILE A 322 -24.09 1.73 -38.86
CA ILE A 322 -24.80 0.45 -39.11
C ILE A 322 -24.87 0.16 -40.61
N SER A 323 -25.25 1.16 -41.42
CA SER A 323 -25.32 1.00 -42.89
C SER A 323 -23.94 0.73 -43.51
N GLY A 324 -22.89 1.34 -42.96
CA GLY A 324 -21.50 1.15 -43.40
C GLY A 324 -21.01 -0.26 -43.12
N LEU A 325 -21.32 -0.82 -41.95
CA LEU A 325 -20.96 -2.19 -41.62
C LEU A 325 -21.69 -3.21 -42.49
N LYS A 326 -23.00 -3.03 -42.73
CA LYS A 326 -23.78 -3.87 -43.66
C LYS A 326 -23.14 -3.88 -45.05
N LEU A 327 -22.84 -2.70 -45.59
CA LEU A 327 -22.19 -2.57 -46.89
C LEU A 327 -20.79 -3.21 -46.92
N GLY A 328 -20.02 -3.10 -45.84
CA GLY A 328 -18.71 -3.75 -45.70
C GLY A 328 -18.81 -5.27 -45.77
N ILE A 329 -19.87 -5.87 -45.22
CA ILE A 329 -20.12 -7.31 -45.28
C ILE A 329 -20.60 -7.72 -46.68
N GLU A 330 -21.54 -6.97 -47.27
CA GLU A 330 -22.04 -7.21 -48.64
C GLU A 330 -20.93 -7.18 -49.68
N ASN A 331 -19.97 -6.27 -49.52
CA ASN A 331 -18.81 -6.14 -50.41
C ASN A 331 -17.68 -7.14 -50.07
N GLY A 332 -17.84 -8.00 -49.05
CA GLY A 332 -16.85 -8.98 -48.64
C GLY A 332 -15.61 -8.41 -47.94
N MET A 333 -15.65 -7.15 -47.48
CA MET A 333 -14.58 -6.55 -46.70
C MET A 333 -14.50 -7.15 -45.28
N ILE A 334 -15.65 -7.50 -44.71
CA ILE A 334 -15.76 -8.19 -43.41
C ILE A 334 -16.47 -9.52 -43.62
N SER A 335 -15.88 -10.60 -43.13
CA SER A 335 -16.49 -11.93 -43.19
C SER A 335 -17.64 -12.06 -42.18
N ARG A 336 -18.61 -12.91 -42.50
CA ARG A 336 -19.72 -13.21 -41.58
C ARG A 336 -19.22 -13.89 -40.31
N GLU A 337 -18.19 -14.72 -40.43
CA GLU A 337 -17.52 -15.40 -39.33
C GLU A 337 -16.94 -14.39 -38.33
N ARG A 338 -16.35 -13.29 -38.81
CA ARG A 338 -15.83 -12.22 -37.94
C ARG A 338 -16.91 -11.62 -37.05
N ILE A 339 -18.12 -11.40 -37.59
CA ILE A 339 -19.28 -10.91 -36.85
C ILE A 339 -19.74 -11.93 -35.81
N LEU A 340 -19.81 -13.21 -36.17
CA LEU A 340 -20.22 -14.28 -35.26
C LEU A 340 -19.24 -14.44 -34.09
N ILE A 341 -17.93 -14.28 -34.33
CA ILE A 341 -16.92 -14.29 -33.26
C ILE A 341 -17.17 -13.16 -32.25
N SER A 342 -17.39 -11.93 -32.73
CA SER A 342 -17.72 -10.79 -31.85
C SER A 342 -19.02 -11.03 -31.09
N LEU A 343 -20.05 -11.53 -31.78
CA LEU A 343 -21.36 -11.82 -31.20
C LEU A 343 -21.25 -12.84 -30.06
N LYS A 344 -20.51 -13.94 -30.24
CA LYS A 344 -20.28 -14.95 -29.18
C LYS A 344 -19.68 -14.30 -27.92
N ARG A 345 -18.70 -13.40 -28.07
CA ARG A 345 -18.08 -12.68 -26.94
C ARG A 345 -19.05 -11.73 -26.25
N VAL A 346 -19.81 -10.95 -27.02
CA VAL A 346 -20.81 -10.01 -26.47
C VAL A 346 -21.92 -10.75 -25.73
N LEU A 347 -22.41 -11.87 -26.27
CA LEU A 347 -23.42 -12.71 -25.60
C LEU A 347 -22.86 -13.34 -24.33
N SER A 348 -21.60 -13.82 -24.36
CA SER A 348 -20.92 -14.34 -23.17
C SER A 348 -20.80 -13.26 -22.08
N LEU A 349 -20.41 -12.04 -22.44
CA LEU A 349 -20.36 -10.90 -21.53
C LEU A 349 -21.72 -10.62 -20.88
N LYS A 350 -22.77 -10.51 -21.69
CA LYS A 350 -24.14 -10.26 -21.20
C LYS A 350 -24.62 -11.35 -20.25
N SER A 351 -24.32 -12.61 -20.55
CA SER A 351 -24.73 -13.75 -19.71
C SER A 351 -24.13 -13.71 -18.31
N LYS A 352 -22.96 -13.09 -18.14
CA LYS A 352 -22.30 -12.93 -16.83
C LYS A 352 -22.93 -11.84 -15.97
N CYS A 353 -23.40 -10.73 -16.56
CA CYS A 353 -23.81 -9.55 -15.79
C CYS A 353 -25.34 -9.32 -15.72
N THR A 354 -26.11 -9.88 -16.66
CA THR A 354 -27.55 -9.58 -16.77
C THR A 354 -28.38 -10.75 -17.31
N ASN A 355 -29.66 -10.75 -16.96
CA ASN A 355 -30.71 -11.61 -17.53
C ASN A 355 -32.05 -10.86 -17.43
N TRP A 356 -33.09 -11.34 -18.11
CA TRP A 356 -34.37 -10.62 -18.17
C TRP A 356 -35.01 -10.37 -16.79
N HIS A 357 -34.83 -11.29 -15.84
CA HIS A 357 -35.35 -11.10 -14.49
C HIS A 357 -34.64 -9.94 -13.78
N LYS A 358 -33.30 -9.88 -13.83
CA LYS A 358 -32.49 -8.79 -13.25
C LYS A 358 -32.75 -7.46 -13.98
N ALA A 359 -32.80 -7.47 -15.31
CA ALA A 359 -32.90 -6.28 -16.14
C ALA A 359 -34.25 -5.55 -16.01
N LEU A 360 -35.36 -6.28 -15.88
CA LEU A 360 -36.71 -5.70 -15.78
C LEU A 360 -37.08 -5.28 -14.35
N ASN A 361 -36.32 -5.70 -13.35
CA ASN A 361 -36.61 -5.46 -11.94
C ASN A 361 -35.39 -4.83 -11.21
N PRO A 362 -34.92 -3.64 -11.62
CA PRO A 362 -33.87 -2.95 -10.87
C PRO A 362 -34.36 -2.66 -9.43
N PRO A 363 -33.55 -2.94 -8.39
CA PRO A 363 -33.95 -2.72 -6.99
C PRO A 363 -34.33 -1.26 -6.66
N GLY A 364 -33.72 -0.31 -7.37
CA GLY A 364 -33.99 1.12 -7.28
C GLY A 364 -33.63 1.72 -5.91
N VAL A 365 -34.30 2.83 -5.58
CA VAL A 365 -34.03 3.64 -4.38
C VAL A 365 -34.19 2.89 -3.05
N ARG A 366 -35.02 1.83 -3.01
CA ARG A 366 -35.22 1.06 -1.77
C ARG A 366 -33.92 0.41 -1.30
N LEU A 367 -33.14 -0.16 -2.22
CA LEU A 367 -31.87 -0.79 -1.89
C LEU A 367 -30.79 0.27 -1.59
N LEU A 368 -30.77 1.37 -2.36
CA LEU A 368 -29.85 2.48 -2.13
C LEU A 368 -30.03 3.10 -0.73
N SER A 369 -31.26 3.30 -0.29
CA SER A 369 -31.56 3.77 1.07
C SER A 369 -31.02 2.84 2.16
N ALA A 370 -30.97 1.53 1.91
CA ALA A 370 -30.41 0.57 2.86
C ALA A 370 -28.87 0.63 2.91
N PHE A 371 -28.21 0.85 1.77
CA PHE A 371 -26.75 1.01 1.69
C PHE A 371 -26.24 2.34 2.25
N ARG A 372 -27.04 3.40 2.09
CA ARG A 372 -26.65 4.79 2.32
C ARG A 372 -25.90 5.07 3.63
N PRO A 373 -26.28 4.54 4.81
CA PRO A 373 -25.53 4.79 6.04
C PRO A 373 -24.10 4.23 5.98
N SER A 374 -23.95 2.97 5.56
CA SER A 374 -22.66 2.28 5.48
C SER A 374 -21.73 2.87 4.43
N HIS A 375 -22.25 3.20 3.25
CA HIS A 375 -21.47 3.80 2.17
C HIS A 375 -21.05 5.23 2.50
N PHE A 376 -21.84 5.96 3.28
CA PHE A 376 -21.48 7.31 3.72
C PHE A 376 -20.33 7.32 4.72
N GLU A 377 -20.37 6.38 5.68
CA GLU A 377 -19.26 6.18 6.62
C GLU A 377 -17.99 5.78 5.86
N LEU A 378 -18.12 4.86 4.90
CA LEU A 378 -17.01 4.47 4.02
C LEU A 378 -16.46 5.66 3.22
N SER A 379 -17.32 6.47 2.60
CA SER A 379 -16.96 7.67 1.85
C SER A 379 -16.20 8.66 2.74
N THR A 380 -16.73 8.93 3.94
CA THR A 380 -16.11 9.82 4.92
C THR A 380 -14.72 9.31 5.30
N ARG A 381 -14.60 8.04 5.67
CA ARG A 381 -13.33 7.38 6.01
C ARG A 381 -12.33 7.42 4.86
N ALA A 382 -12.80 7.21 3.62
CA ALA A 382 -11.97 7.22 2.44
C ALA A 382 -11.40 8.61 2.13
N TYR A 383 -12.23 9.66 2.21
CA TYR A 383 -11.76 11.04 2.04
C TYR A 383 -10.83 11.50 3.15
N GLU A 384 -11.13 11.20 4.42
CA GLU A 384 -10.21 11.53 5.53
C GLU A 384 -8.85 10.85 5.36
N SER A 385 -8.86 9.58 4.93
CA SER A 385 -7.64 8.81 4.70
C SER A 385 -6.88 9.25 3.45
N SER A 386 -7.55 9.89 2.47
CA SER A 386 -6.91 10.35 1.24
C SER A 386 -6.18 11.69 1.40
N ILE A 387 -6.64 12.58 2.29
CA ILE A 387 -6.01 13.90 2.47
C ILE A 387 -4.52 13.71 2.80
N THR A 388 -3.68 14.32 1.96
CA THR A 388 -2.23 14.17 2.02
C THR A 388 -1.58 15.49 2.33
N VAL A 389 -0.93 15.58 3.49
CA VAL A 389 0.01 16.68 3.78
C VAL A 389 1.36 16.29 3.20
N VAL A 390 1.70 16.87 2.05
CA VAL A 390 2.96 16.59 1.34
C VAL A 390 4.13 17.15 2.14
N ARG A 391 3.96 18.34 2.69
CA ARG A 391 4.91 19.01 3.58
C ARG A 391 4.21 20.09 4.40
N ASP A 392 4.71 20.30 5.60
CA ASP A 392 4.32 21.40 6.48
C ASP A 392 5.56 21.85 7.27
N ARG A 393 6.40 22.69 6.64
CA ARG A 393 7.74 23.03 7.18
C ARG A 393 7.68 23.90 8.42
N ASP A 394 6.73 24.82 8.46
CA ASP A 394 6.57 25.80 9.51
C ASP A 394 5.47 25.38 10.51
N HIS A 395 4.98 24.13 10.41
CA HIS A 395 3.98 23.52 11.30
C HIS A 395 2.67 24.31 11.40
N TYR A 396 2.15 24.85 10.29
CA TYR A 396 0.93 25.66 10.30
C TYR A 396 -0.36 24.85 10.47
N LEU A 397 -0.29 23.52 10.45
CA LEU A 397 -1.43 22.64 10.66
C LEU A 397 -1.37 22.01 12.06
N PRO A 398 -2.47 22.03 12.84
CA PRO A 398 -3.77 22.63 12.53
C PRO A 398 -3.77 24.17 12.62
N LEU A 399 -4.67 24.81 11.87
CA LEU A 399 -4.78 26.27 11.78
C LEU A 399 -5.00 26.97 13.13
N LEU A 400 -5.72 26.32 14.05
CA LEU A 400 -6.09 26.90 15.35
C LEU A 400 -4.88 27.18 16.26
N ASP A 401 -3.75 26.51 16.02
CA ASP A 401 -2.53 26.71 16.82
C ASP A 401 -1.86 28.06 16.54
N HIS A 402 -2.19 28.68 15.39
CA HIS A 402 -1.50 29.86 14.86
C HIS A 402 -2.42 31.06 14.60
N LEU A 403 -3.74 30.89 14.72
CA LEU A 403 -4.75 31.92 14.42
C LEU A 403 -5.70 32.08 15.61
N GLN A 404 -5.85 33.32 16.08
CA GLN A 404 -6.90 33.67 17.04
C GLN A 404 -8.25 33.83 16.35
N LEU A 405 -9.35 33.87 17.10
CA LEU A 405 -10.71 33.99 16.55
C LEU A 405 -10.97 35.34 15.83
N GLU A 406 -10.29 36.40 16.25
CA GLU A 406 -10.47 37.75 15.67
C GLU A 406 -9.66 38.01 14.40
N ASP A 407 -8.66 37.15 14.13
CA ASP A 407 -7.80 37.29 12.96
C ASP A 407 -8.56 37.21 11.63
N GLU A 408 -8.00 37.76 10.55
CA GLU A 408 -8.59 37.66 9.21
C GLU A 408 -7.91 36.51 8.44
N LEU A 409 -8.68 35.48 8.06
CA LEU A 409 -8.22 34.42 7.15
C LEU A 409 -8.57 34.81 5.71
N LEU A 410 -7.62 34.68 4.78
CA LEU A 410 -7.84 34.93 3.36
C LEU A 410 -7.82 33.63 2.56
N LEU A 411 -8.92 33.35 1.86
CA LEU A 411 -9.05 32.27 0.89
C LEU A 411 -8.93 32.82 -0.53
N LEU A 412 -7.96 32.31 -1.29
CA LEU A 412 -7.72 32.64 -2.69
C LEU A 412 -8.01 31.41 -3.56
N THR A 413 -8.99 31.49 -4.46
CA THR A 413 -9.42 30.36 -5.28
C THR A 413 -9.32 30.63 -6.79
N PRO A 414 -8.96 29.63 -7.62
CA PRO A 414 -8.94 29.79 -9.06
C PRO A 414 -10.37 29.72 -9.62
N LEU A 415 -10.56 30.19 -10.85
CA LEU A 415 -11.80 29.97 -11.59
C LEU A 415 -11.73 28.61 -12.32
N VAL A 416 -12.52 27.64 -11.85
CA VAL A 416 -12.60 26.30 -12.45
C VAL A 416 -14.02 26.00 -12.92
N LYS A 417 -14.15 25.17 -13.96
CA LYS A 417 -15.47 24.70 -14.39
C LYS A 417 -16.02 23.74 -13.33
N PRO A 418 -17.32 23.82 -12.98
CA PRO A 418 -17.93 22.84 -12.09
C PRO A 418 -17.90 21.45 -12.71
N LEU A 419 -17.84 20.42 -11.85
CA LEU A 419 -17.90 19.03 -12.29
C LEU A 419 -19.21 18.76 -13.04
N PRO A 420 -19.21 18.02 -14.17
CA PRO A 420 -20.39 17.85 -15.01
C PRO A 420 -21.64 17.37 -14.26
N ALA A 421 -21.49 16.36 -13.40
CA ALA A 421 -22.60 15.83 -12.62
C ALA A 421 -23.11 16.85 -11.59
N SER A 422 -22.20 17.48 -10.83
CA SER A 422 -22.59 18.52 -9.85
C SER A 422 -23.22 19.76 -10.50
N ALA A 423 -22.77 20.14 -11.70
CA ALA A 423 -23.32 21.27 -12.45
C ALA A 423 -24.77 20.99 -12.89
N THR A 424 -25.04 19.76 -13.32
CA THR A 424 -26.37 19.32 -13.76
C THR A 424 -27.37 19.33 -12.59
N THR A 425 -26.95 18.90 -11.40
CA THR A 425 -27.77 18.98 -10.18
C THR A 425 -28.01 20.42 -9.72
N LYS A 426 -26.96 21.26 -9.68
CA LYS A 426 -27.05 22.65 -9.19
C LYS A 426 -27.91 23.56 -10.07
N ALA A 427 -27.81 23.45 -11.40
CA ALA A 427 -28.67 24.19 -12.32
C ALA A 427 -30.17 23.98 -12.04
N ARG A 428 -30.51 22.85 -11.40
CA ARG A 428 -31.88 22.51 -11.00
C ARG A 428 -32.32 22.99 -9.63
N VAL A 429 -31.48 22.96 -8.60
CA VAL A 429 -31.81 23.56 -7.30
C VAL A 429 -32.17 25.05 -7.49
N ASP A 430 -31.43 25.72 -8.37
CA ASP A 430 -31.68 27.12 -8.72
C ASP A 430 -32.99 27.31 -9.51
N THR A 431 -33.46 26.33 -10.32
CA THR A 431 -34.77 26.42 -11.02
C THR A 431 -35.95 25.91 -10.17
N ALA A 432 -35.74 25.00 -9.22
CA ALA A 432 -36.76 24.52 -8.29
C ALA A 432 -37.12 25.56 -7.22
N ASN A 433 -36.12 26.33 -6.76
CA ASN A 433 -36.31 27.42 -5.78
C ASN A 433 -37.02 28.67 -6.35
N PHE A 434 -37.33 28.71 -7.66
CA PHE A 434 -38.11 29.79 -8.27
C PHE A 434 -39.62 29.72 -7.98
N LYS A 435 -40.10 28.69 -7.26
CA LYS A 435 -41.53 28.53 -6.93
C LYS A 435 -41.90 28.75 -5.45
N SER A 436 -40.99 29.20 -4.59
CA SER A 436 -41.32 29.55 -3.19
C SER A 436 -40.81 30.95 -2.77
N ILE A 437 -41.74 31.91 -2.80
CA ILE A 437 -41.95 33.09 -1.93
C ILE A 437 -40.70 33.80 -1.32
N ASP A 438 -40.48 35.03 -1.79
CA ASP A 438 -40.04 36.27 -1.10
C ASP A 438 -38.79 36.33 -0.20
N TYR A 439 -37.64 35.80 -0.67
CA TYR A 439 -36.32 36.25 -0.16
C TYR A 439 -35.29 36.61 -1.25
N CYS A 440 -35.73 36.81 -2.50
CA CYS A 440 -34.86 37.01 -3.66
C CYS A 440 -34.94 38.43 -4.27
N ARG A 441 -34.60 39.47 -3.50
CA ARG A 441 -34.30 40.81 -4.09
C ARG A 441 -32.86 41.31 -3.88
N LEU A 442 -32.00 40.53 -3.20
CA LEU A 442 -30.57 40.86 -3.03
C LEU A 442 -29.61 39.95 -3.81
N LEU A 443 -30.13 38.98 -4.57
CA LEU A 443 -29.33 37.95 -5.24
C LEU A 443 -29.04 38.21 -6.73
N ASN A 444 -29.60 39.26 -7.35
CA ASN A 444 -29.32 39.59 -8.74
C ASN A 444 -28.36 40.78 -8.86
N LYS A 445 -27.05 40.50 -8.78
CA LYS A 445 -26.06 41.20 -9.61
C LYS A 445 -25.65 40.26 -10.74
N PRO A 446 -25.89 40.62 -12.02
CA PRO A 446 -25.51 39.81 -13.17
C PRO A 446 -24.02 40.02 -13.41
N SER A 447 -23.16 39.29 -12.70
CA SER A 447 -21.72 39.26 -13.01
C SER A 447 -20.93 38.10 -12.38
N ILE A 448 -21.58 37.07 -11.84
CA ILE A 448 -20.86 35.90 -11.31
C ILE A 448 -20.51 34.99 -12.48
N MET A 449 -19.26 35.07 -12.93
CA MET A 449 -18.67 34.13 -13.88
C MET A 449 -18.83 32.71 -13.31
N THR A 450 -19.33 31.78 -14.12
CA THR A 450 -19.80 30.43 -13.71
C THR A 450 -18.81 29.58 -12.91
N GLY A 451 -17.52 29.93 -12.88
CA GLY A 451 -16.49 29.25 -12.08
C GLY A 451 -16.30 29.76 -10.64
N GLU A 452 -16.80 30.94 -10.28
CA GLU A 452 -16.63 31.50 -8.91
C GLU A 452 -17.40 30.69 -7.85
N GLY A 453 -18.48 30.01 -8.26
CA GLY A 453 -19.36 29.28 -7.33
C GLY A 453 -18.77 27.97 -6.79
N VAL A 454 -17.75 27.39 -7.42
CA VAL A 454 -17.24 26.04 -7.11
C VAL A 454 -16.70 25.96 -5.66
N PHE A 455 -15.92 26.95 -5.25
CA PHE A 455 -15.30 26.98 -3.92
C PHE A 455 -16.08 27.80 -2.90
N ARG A 456 -17.30 28.23 -3.22
CA ARG A 456 -18.12 29.05 -2.31
C ARG A 456 -18.49 28.29 -1.03
N GLU A 457 -18.80 27.00 -1.14
CA GLU A 457 -19.14 26.18 0.04
C GLU A 457 -17.91 25.86 0.91
N LEU A 458 -16.73 25.74 0.30
CA LEU A 458 -15.46 25.68 1.04
C LEU A 458 -15.27 26.94 1.90
N GLY A 459 -15.46 28.13 1.30
CA GLY A 459 -15.40 29.38 2.04
C GLY A 459 -16.42 29.44 3.20
N ARG A 460 -17.67 29.07 2.95
CA ARG A 460 -18.70 29.01 4.01
C ARG A 460 -18.35 28.02 5.11
N SER A 461 -17.83 26.85 4.77
CA SER A 461 -17.45 25.81 5.74
C SER A 461 -16.28 26.25 6.61
N LEU A 462 -15.26 26.89 6.02
CA LEU A 462 -14.16 27.51 6.77
C LEU A 462 -14.67 28.60 7.73
N ALA A 463 -15.59 29.45 7.28
CA ALA A 463 -16.16 30.51 8.11
C ALA A 463 -17.01 29.95 9.28
N ARG A 464 -17.83 28.91 9.02
CA ARG A 464 -18.63 28.22 10.04
C ARG A 464 -17.75 27.57 11.10
N GLN A 465 -16.74 26.78 10.68
CA GLN A 465 -15.86 26.06 11.60
C GLN A 465 -15.02 27.00 12.47
N ARG A 466 -14.65 28.17 11.93
CA ARG A 466 -13.84 29.16 12.63
C ARG A 466 -14.65 30.06 13.58
N HIS A 467 -15.93 30.27 13.33
CA HIS A 467 -16.73 31.33 13.96
C HIS A 467 -16.07 32.73 13.85
N GLY A 468 -15.37 33.02 12.75
CA GLY A 468 -14.59 34.25 12.58
C GLY A 468 -14.62 34.84 11.16
N LYS A 469 -13.97 36.00 10.96
CA LYS A 469 -13.92 36.70 9.67
C LYS A 469 -13.13 35.92 8.62
N LEU A 470 -13.75 35.64 7.48
CA LEU A 470 -13.13 35.04 6.30
C LEU A 470 -13.26 35.99 5.11
N LEU A 471 -12.14 36.29 4.46
CA LEU A 471 -12.07 37.00 3.19
C LEU A 471 -11.94 35.95 2.09
N HIS A 472 -12.81 35.95 1.10
CA HIS A 472 -12.74 35.03 -0.04
C HIS A 472 -12.75 35.82 -1.34
N THR A 473 -11.73 35.62 -2.18
CA THR A 473 -11.68 36.21 -3.52
C THR A 473 -11.07 35.23 -4.53
N SER A 474 -11.46 35.39 -5.79
CA SER A 474 -10.94 34.59 -6.89
C SER A 474 -9.77 35.26 -7.59
N TYR A 475 -8.84 34.47 -8.12
CA TYR A 475 -7.72 34.94 -8.93
C TYR A 475 -7.77 34.37 -10.35
N THR A 476 -7.18 35.09 -11.30
CA THR A 476 -7.26 34.80 -12.75
C THR A 476 -5.90 34.98 -13.43
N ALA A 477 -5.86 34.77 -14.75
CA ALA A 477 -4.67 35.00 -15.57
C ALA A 477 -4.13 36.44 -15.54
N ASN A 478 -4.89 37.41 -15.00
CA ASN A 478 -4.46 38.79 -14.82
C ASN A 478 -3.44 38.97 -13.68
N GLY A 479 -3.06 37.89 -12.98
CA GLY A 479 -2.04 37.91 -11.94
C GLY A 479 -2.48 38.58 -10.64
N VAL A 480 -1.50 39.03 -9.86
CA VAL A 480 -1.72 39.74 -8.59
C VAL A 480 -2.17 41.17 -8.91
N ARG A 481 -3.31 41.58 -8.34
CA ARG A 481 -3.92 42.90 -8.53
C ARG A 481 -3.84 43.69 -7.21
N PRO A 482 -3.95 45.03 -7.23
CA PRO A 482 -3.92 45.83 -5.99
C PRO A 482 -4.93 45.39 -4.93
N VAL A 483 -6.09 44.87 -5.36
CA VAL A 483 -7.09 44.27 -4.44
C VAL A 483 -6.52 43.05 -3.73
N HIS A 484 -5.81 42.16 -4.44
CA HIS A 484 -5.17 40.99 -3.85
C HIS A 484 -4.07 41.41 -2.87
N GLU A 485 -3.23 42.39 -3.23
CA GLU A 485 -2.18 42.90 -2.35
C GLU A 485 -2.74 43.47 -1.04
N ASN A 486 -3.79 44.29 -1.14
CA ASN A 486 -4.46 44.87 0.03
C ASN A 486 -5.06 43.78 0.95
N LEU A 487 -5.66 42.73 0.38
CA LEU A 487 -6.20 41.62 1.15
C LEU A 487 -5.09 40.79 1.80
N ILE A 488 -4.01 40.48 1.07
CA ILE A 488 -2.84 39.76 1.59
C ILE A 488 -2.19 40.55 2.73
N ASN A 489 -2.11 41.88 2.61
CA ASN A 489 -1.56 42.76 3.64
C ASN A 489 -2.38 42.76 4.93
N ARG A 490 -3.71 42.70 4.81
CA ARG A 490 -4.63 42.65 5.96
C ARG A 490 -4.70 41.29 6.63
N ALA A 491 -4.67 40.21 5.86
CA ALA A 491 -4.87 38.86 6.38
C ALA A 491 -3.75 38.43 7.34
N SER A 492 -4.12 37.71 8.39
CA SER A 492 -3.20 37.07 9.34
C SER A 492 -2.68 35.74 8.80
N ALA A 493 -3.48 35.03 7.99
CA ALA A 493 -3.09 33.80 7.29
C ALA A 493 -3.76 33.70 5.91
N ILE A 494 -3.14 32.95 5.00
CA ILE A 494 -3.60 32.80 3.63
C ILE A 494 -3.72 31.31 3.26
N ILE A 495 -4.84 30.94 2.65
CA ILE A 495 -5.04 29.65 1.97
C ILE A 495 -5.18 29.92 0.47
N ILE A 496 -4.32 29.30 -0.34
CA ILE A 496 -4.43 29.34 -1.80
C ILE A 496 -4.86 27.97 -2.30
N VAL A 497 -5.97 27.91 -3.01
CA VAL A 497 -6.41 26.71 -3.73
C VAL A 497 -5.82 26.73 -5.12
N THR A 498 -5.41 25.57 -5.63
CA THR A 498 -4.84 25.37 -6.97
C THR A 498 -5.48 24.15 -7.60
N ALA A 499 -5.74 24.22 -8.91
CA ALA A 499 -6.37 23.16 -9.67
C ALA A 499 -5.66 23.05 -11.03
N ASP A 500 -4.80 22.03 -11.16
CA ASP A 500 -3.98 21.76 -12.34
C ASP A 500 -3.13 22.97 -12.73
N ALA A 501 -2.41 23.55 -11.76
CA ALA A 501 -1.54 24.70 -11.95
C ALA A 501 -0.41 24.45 -12.96
N ASN A 502 0.00 23.19 -13.17
CA ASN A 502 0.96 22.84 -14.23
C ASN A 502 0.37 23.02 -15.64
N ARG A 503 -0.95 22.82 -15.81
CA ARG A 503 -1.66 23.09 -17.08
C ARG A 503 -2.05 24.57 -17.17
N ASN A 504 -2.29 25.19 -16.02
CA ASN A 504 -2.71 26.58 -15.89
C ASN A 504 -1.58 27.42 -15.28
N LEU A 505 -0.53 27.70 -16.06
CA LEU A 505 0.71 28.35 -15.58
C LEU A 505 0.48 29.67 -14.85
N TYR A 506 -0.61 30.38 -15.12
CA TYR A 506 -0.98 31.58 -14.37
C TYR A 506 -1.20 31.31 -12.87
N GLN A 507 -1.74 30.14 -12.51
CA GLN A 507 -1.89 29.72 -11.10
C GLN A 507 -0.52 29.48 -10.47
N ASN A 508 0.43 28.92 -11.22
CA ASN A 508 1.81 28.73 -10.77
C ASN A 508 2.48 30.08 -10.44
N GLY A 509 2.43 31.01 -11.39
CA GLY A 509 2.97 32.36 -11.24
C GLY A 509 2.31 33.15 -10.11
N PHE A 510 0.98 33.10 -10.02
CA PHE A 510 0.22 33.76 -8.95
C PHE A 510 0.60 33.23 -7.57
N THR A 511 0.62 31.92 -7.38
CA THR A 511 0.92 31.28 -6.08
C THR A 511 2.34 31.60 -5.63
N LYS A 512 3.32 31.55 -6.53
CA LYS A 512 4.72 31.92 -6.23
C LYS A 512 4.87 33.39 -5.86
N HIS A 513 4.16 34.27 -6.55
CA HIS A 513 4.15 35.69 -6.22
C HIS A 513 3.60 35.92 -4.81
N VAL A 514 2.46 35.31 -4.46
CA VAL A 514 1.90 35.43 -3.11
C VAL A 514 2.80 34.81 -2.05
N ALA A 515 3.46 33.68 -2.33
CA ALA A 515 4.44 33.08 -1.42
C ALA A 515 5.64 34.01 -1.16
N MET A 516 6.15 34.67 -2.20
CA MET A 516 7.18 35.69 -2.08
C MET A 516 6.69 36.85 -1.20
N MET A 517 5.49 37.38 -1.44
CA MET A 517 4.91 38.44 -0.60
C MET A 517 4.77 38.01 0.86
N CYS A 518 4.27 36.81 1.14
CA CYS A 518 4.12 36.31 2.52
C CYS A 518 5.47 36.15 3.23
N SER A 519 6.54 35.90 2.49
CA SER A 519 7.91 35.87 3.02
C SER A 519 8.49 37.26 3.29
N MET A 520 8.08 38.29 2.54
CA MET A 520 8.55 39.68 2.68
C MET A 520 7.75 40.48 3.72
N TYR A 521 6.44 40.29 3.80
CA TYR A 521 5.57 41.00 4.74
C TYR A 521 5.68 40.42 6.16
N SER A 522 6.73 40.81 6.88
CA SER A 522 6.86 40.56 8.31
C SER A 522 6.46 41.82 9.09
N LYS A 523 5.29 41.83 9.73
CA LYS A 523 5.08 42.75 10.87
C LYS A 523 5.71 42.05 12.08
N GLY A 524 6.87 42.51 12.53
CA GLY A 524 7.58 41.95 13.69
C GLY A 524 8.46 40.73 13.43
N GLY A 525 8.97 40.53 12.20
CA GLY A 525 9.99 39.52 11.90
C GLY A 525 9.49 38.09 11.62
N ARG A 526 8.18 37.83 11.73
CA ARG A 526 7.57 36.51 11.44
C ARG A 526 6.92 36.50 10.06
N LYS A 527 7.14 35.42 9.29
CA LYS A 527 6.50 35.17 7.99
C LYS A 527 4.99 34.99 8.17
N LYS A 528 4.19 35.43 7.19
CA LYS A 528 2.75 35.16 7.19
C LYS A 528 2.49 33.68 6.85
N PRO A 529 1.65 32.96 7.62
CA PRO A 529 1.24 31.60 7.30
C PRO A 529 0.59 31.52 5.92
N LEU A 530 1.14 30.66 5.07
CA LEU A 530 0.62 30.37 3.73
C LEU A 530 0.47 28.86 3.56
N ILE A 531 -0.75 28.43 3.29
CA ILE A 531 -1.09 27.04 2.98
C ILE A 531 -1.54 26.97 1.53
N VAL A 532 -0.87 26.13 0.74
CA VAL A 532 -1.28 25.86 -0.64
C VAL A 532 -2.00 24.51 -0.67
N VAL A 533 -3.22 24.50 -1.20
CA VAL A 533 -4.04 23.30 -1.35
C VAL A 533 -4.18 22.99 -2.85
N ALA A 534 -3.68 21.84 -3.27
CA ALA A 534 -3.94 21.31 -4.60
C ALA A 534 -5.16 20.38 -4.58
N VAL A 535 -6.20 20.78 -5.31
CA VAL A 535 -7.49 20.07 -5.30
C VAL A 535 -7.70 19.14 -6.49
N SER A 536 -6.75 19.10 -7.42
CA SER A 536 -6.74 18.17 -8.55
C SER A 536 -5.36 17.51 -8.62
N SER A 537 -4.51 17.88 -9.58
CA SER A 537 -3.15 17.37 -9.69
C SER A 537 -2.31 17.61 -8.42
N PRO A 538 -1.78 16.55 -7.77
CA PRO A 538 -0.85 16.71 -6.66
C PRO A 538 0.54 17.21 -7.10
N TYR A 539 0.78 17.28 -8.41
CA TYR A 539 2.08 17.64 -8.98
C TYR A 539 2.29 19.15 -9.13
N ASP A 540 1.29 19.97 -8.82
CA ASP A 540 1.31 21.42 -8.99
C ASP A 540 2.50 22.08 -8.27
N PHE A 541 2.77 21.65 -7.03
CA PHE A 541 3.92 22.13 -6.25
C PHE A 541 4.65 21.02 -5.49
N ALA A 542 4.36 19.73 -5.74
CA ALA A 542 4.99 18.61 -5.02
C ALA A 542 6.53 18.70 -4.95
N LEU A 543 7.18 19.09 -6.05
CA LEU A 543 8.64 19.23 -6.12
C LEU A 543 9.15 20.65 -5.80
N ASP A 544 8.26 21.64 -5.72
CA ASP A 544 8.66 23.04 -5.57
C ASP A 544 8.90 23.41 -4.10
N SER A 545 10.16 23.53 -3.70
CA SER A 545 10.55 23.84 -2.33
C SER A 545 10.24 25.28 -1.86
N SER A 546 9.77 26.17 -2.75
CA SER A 546 9.43 27.55 -2.38
C SER A 546 8.15 27.64 -1.53
N ILE A 547 7.28 26.64 -1.62
CA ILE A 547 6.02 26.58 -0.87
C ILE A 547 6.22 25.78 0.42
N GLY A 548 6.05 26.42 1.58
CA GLY A 548 6.31 25.82 2.90
C GLY A 548 5.33 24.73 3.32
N THR A 549 4.03 25.00 3.20
CA THR A 549 2.94 24.09 3.57
C THR A 549 2.10 23.76 2.34
N TYR A 550 2.02 22.47 2.00
CA TYR A 550 1.35 21.97 0.79
C TYR A 550 0.51 20.73 1.08
N VAL A 551 -0.78 20.81 0.76
CA VAL A 551 -1.81 19.79 1.02
C VAL A 551 -2.49 19.39 -0.29
N CYS A 552 -2.78 18.10 -0.45
CA CYS A 552 -3.48 17.55 -1.61
C CYS A 552 -4.79 16.89 -1.20
N THR A 553 -5.86 17.16 -1.95
CA THR A 553 -7.18 16.50 -1.78
C THR A 553 -7.52 15.54 -2.92
N PHE A 554 -6.81 15.62 -4.06
CA PHE A 554 -6.99 14.79 -5.27
C PHE A 554 -8.37 14.90 -5.95
N ASP A 555 -9.24 15.77 -5.44
CA ASP A 555 -10.58 16.05 -5.94
C ASP A 555 -11.12 17.36 -5.29
N PHE A 556 -12.02 18.05 -5.98
CA PHE A 556 -12.69 19.27 -5.51
C PHE A 556 -14.21 19.11 -5.37
N THR A 557 -14.68 17.87 -5.21
CA THR A 557 -16.04 17.58 -4.73
C THR A 557 -16.30 18.17 -3.35
N GLU A 558 -17.58 18.39 -3.02
CA GLU A 558 -17.96 18.98 -1.73
C GLU A 558 -17.51 18.12 -0.55
N THR A 559 -17.57 16.79 -0.67
CA THR A 559 -17.07 15.85 0.35
C THR A 559 -15.56 15.96 0.55
N ALA A 560 -14.77 16.08 -0.53
CA ALA A 560 -13.32 16.28 -0.44
C ALA A 560 -12.97 17.60 0.26
N LEU A 561 -13.66 18.68 -0.10
CA LEU A 561 -13.45 20.01 0.48
C LEU A 561 -13.92 20.07 1.95
N SER A 562 -14.97 19.33 2.31
CA SER A 562 -15.41 19.16 3.71
C SER A 562 -14.34 18.41 4.54
N ALA A 563 -13.79 17.31 4.01
CA ALA A 563 -12.69 16.59 4.64
C ALA A 563 -11.43 17.46 4.79
N LEU A 564 -11.11 18.29 3.80
CA LEU A 564 -10.05 19.28 3.88
C LEU A 564 -10.28 20.27 5.04
N VAL A 565 -11.47 20.85 5.17
CA VAL A 565 -11.77 21.76 6.29
C VAL A 565 -11.53 21.05 7.61
N ARG A 566 -12.04 19.83 7.77
CA ARG A 566 -11.85 19.05 9.00
C ARG A 566 -10.37 18.76 9.30
N ALA A 567 -9.57 18.47 8.28
CA ALA A 567 -8.12 18.31 8.40
C ALA A 567 -7.41 19.61 8.82
N LEU A 568 -7.75 20.74 8.19
CA LEU A 568 -7.16 22.05 8.48
C LEU A 568 -7.40 22.49 9.93
N PHE A 569 -8.54 22.11 10.51
CA PHE A 569 -8.88 22.40 11.91
C PHE A 569 -8.49 21.29 12.89
N GLY A 570 -7.79 20.23 12.45
CA GLY A 570 -7.28 19.18 13.33
C GLY A 570 -8.34 18.23 13.89
N ILE A 571 -9.52 18.12 13.28
CA ILE A 571 -10.56 17.15 13.69
C ILE A 571 -10.05 15.71 13.54
N PHE A 572 -9.18 15.47 12.56
CA PHE A 572 -8.43 14.24 12.39
C PHE A 572 -7.04 14.56 11.87
N THR A 573 -6.09 13.64 12.04
CA THR A 573 -4.74 13.75 11.46
C THR A 573 -4.71 13.15 10.06
N PRO A 574 -4.37 13.92 9.01
CA PRO A 574 -4.27 13.40 7.65
C PRO A 574 -3.22 12.28 7.54
N ARG A 575 -3.61 11.14 6.95
CA ARG A 575 -2.74 9.95 6.79
C ARG A 575 -2.35 9.67 5.35
N GLY A 576 -2.94 10.39 4.39
CA GLY A 576 -2.69 10.17 2.98
C GLY A 576 -1.23 10.34 2.60
N THR A 577 -0.82 9.60 1.58
CA THR A 577 0.53 9.64 1.00
C THR A 577 0.44 9.78 -0.50
N LEU A 578 1.27 10.65 -1.10
CA LEU A 578 1.35 10.77 -2.55
C LEU A 578 1.63 9.40 -3.19
N PRO A 579 0.77 8.90 -4.11
CA PRO A 579 0.99 7.62 -4.78
C PRO A 579 2.26 7.58 -5.63
N GLY A 580 2.67 6.37 -5.99
CA GLY A 580 3.66 6.07 -7.03
C GLY A 580 5.10 6.42 -6.69
N THR A 581 5.81 7.06 -7.60
CA THR A 581 7.22 7.43 -7.43
C THR A 581 7.43 8.37 -6.27
N PHE A 582 6.43 9.17 -5.85
CA PHE A 582 6.53 10.00 -4.64
C PHE A 582 6.37 9.18 -3.35
N ARG A 583 5.54 8.13 -3.35
CA ARG A 583 5.46 7.16 -2.25
C ARG A 583 6.78 6.44 -2.08
N LYS A 584 7.32 5.98 -3.22
CA LYS A 584 8.67 5.43 -3.28
C LYS A 584 9.64 6.51 -2.83
N SER A 585 9.61 7.75 -3.32
CA SER A 585 10.48 8.87 -2.91
C SER A 585 10.35 9.30 -1.46
N ARG A 586 9.28 9.01 -0.70
CA ARG A 586 9.36 9.13 0.78
C ARG A 586 10.09 7.94 1.43
N LYS A 587 10.02 6.76 0.80
CA LYS A 587 10.88 5.60 1.10
C LYS A 587 12.26 5.63 0.37
N VAL A 588 12.48 6.54 -0.59
CA VAL A 588 13.55 6.59 -1.62
C VAL A 588 14.20 8.00 -1.69
N SER A 589 13.73 9.00 -0.94
CA SER A 589 14.44 10.27 -0.61
C SER A 589 15.52 10.03 0.42
N LYS A 590 15.51 8.84 1.01
CA LYS A 590 16.77 8.15 1.18
C LYS A 590 16.86 7.21 0.02
N SER A 591 17.60 7.58 -1.02
CA SER A 591 17.99 6.60 -2.01
C SER A 591 18.44 5.39 -1.19
N LYS A 592 18.01 4.18 -1.55
CA LYS A 592 18.62 2.98 -0.96
C LYS A 592 20.10 3.09 -1.34
N GLN A 593 20.87 3.77 -0.50
CA GLN A 593 22.30 3.85 -0.59
C GLN A 593 22.69 2.42 -0.34
N ASN A 594 23.04 1.73 -1.41
CA ASN A 594 23.65 0.42 -1.31
C ASN A 594 25.05 0.69 -0.78
N TRP A 595 25.19 0.54 0.54
CA TRP A 595 26.50 0.67 1.17
C TRP A 595 27.36 -0.50 0.71
N LEU A 596 28.63 -0.25 0.46
CA LEU A 596 29.59 -1.32 0.27
C LEU A 596 29.68 -2.12 1.57
N VAL A 597 29.22 -3.36 1.51
CA VAL A 597 29.31 -4.31 2.62
C VAL A 597 30.52 -5.20 2.37
N GLU A 598 31.48 -5.15 3.28
CA GLU A 598 32.69 -5.97 3.26
C GLU A 598 32.57 -7.12 4.26
N ASP A 599 33.33 -8.18 4.05
CA ASP A 599 33.46 -9.24 5.03
C ASP A 599 34.28 -8.73 6.23
N TRP A 600 33.84 -9.09 7.44
CA TRP A 600 34.50 -8.68 8.68
C TRP A 600 35.83 -9.41 8.85
N ASN A 601 36.86 -8.64 9.20
CA ASN A 601 38.17 -9.18 9.54
C ASN A 601 38.55 -8.72 10.95
N MET A 602 38.81 -9.68 11.83
CA MET A 602 39.10 -9.41 13.24
C MET A 602 40.28 -8.45 13.43
N ASP A 603 41.42 -8.70 12.78
CA ASP A 603 42.63 -7.88 12.98
C ASP A 603 42.46 -6.44 12.49
N ARG A 604 41.71 -6.26 11.39
CA ARG A 604 41.42 -4.95 10.80
C ARG A 604 40.35 -4.18 11.58
N ASP A 605 39.24 -4.85 11.93
CA ASP A 605 37.99 -4.20 12.34
C ASP A 605 37.78 -4.20 13.86
N TYR A 606 38.64 -4.86 14.65
CA TYR A 606 38.50 -5.00 16.12
C TYR A 606 38.22 -3.66 16.81
N ASN A 607 39.10 -2.68 16.61
CA ASN A 607 39.00 -1.37 17.27
C ASN A 607 37.75 -0.61 16.83
N GLY A 608 37.40 -0.68 15.54
CA GLY A 608 36.21 -0.02 15.00
C GLY A 608 34.91 -0.60 15.57
N LEU A 609 34.85 -1.94 15.71
CA LEU A 609 33.70 -2.61 16.31
C LEU A 609 33.57 -2.30 17.80
N MET A 610 34.69 -2.24 18.53
CA MET A 610 34.68 -1.84 19.94
C MET A 610 34.16 -0.41 20.14
N VAL A 611 34.51 0.52 19.24
CA VAL A 611 33.99 1.90 19.29
C VAL A 611 32.48 1.93 19.02
N LEU A 612 32.01 1.15 18.03
CA LEU A 612 30.59 1.04 17.70
C LEU A 612 29.76 0.44 18.84
N ILE A 613 30.27 -0.61 19.49
CA ILE A 613 29.61 -1.21 20.67
C ILE A 613 29.49 -0.18 21.78
N LYS A 614 30.59 0.51 22.13
CA LYS A 614 30.59 1.55 23.17
C LYS A 614 29.68 2.74 22.85
N SER A 615 29.49 3.10 21.57
CA SER A 615 28.58 4.20 21.20
C SER A 615 27.12 3.78 21.39
N LEU A 616 26.77 2.54 21.05
CA LEU A 616 25.44 1.97 21.29
C LEU A 616 25.15 1.80 22.77
N GLU A 617 26.17 1.51 23.58
CA GLU A 617 25.98 1.36 25.02
C GLU A 617 25.56 2.65 25.73
N LYS A 618 25.89 3.81 25.18
CA LYS A 618 25.63 5.12 25.79
C LYS A 618 24.20 5.65 25.61
N ILE A 619 23.40 5.05 24.72
CA ILE A 619 22.11 5.60 24.27
C ILE A 619 20.92 5.14 25.11
N ARG A 620 21.17 4.47 26.24
CA ARG A 620 20.12 3.85 27.04
C ARG A 620 19.36 4.80 27.98
N PRO A 621 18.10 4.46 28.32
CA PRO A 621 17.42 4.98 29.50
C PRO A 621 18.21 4.65 30.77
N ILE A 622 18.11 5.53 31.77
CA ILE A 622 18.95 5.51 32.99
C ILE A 622 18.74 4.25 33.87
N ASP A 623 17.61 3.54 33.71
CA ASP A 623 17.19 2.48 34.65
C ASP A 623 17.39 1.03 34.15
N LEU A 624 17.95 0.81 32.95
CA LEU A 624 18.05 -0.53 32.34
C LEU A 624 19.48 -0.91 31.95
N GLN A 625 19.89 -2.14 32.29
CA GLN A 625 21.18 -2.69 31.90
C GLN A 625 21.23 -3.04 30.41
N SER A 626 22.38 -2.76 29.80
CA SER A 626 22.72 -3.15 28.44
C SER A 626 22.61 -4.64 28.15
N THR A 627 22.02 -5.02 27.01
CA THR A 627 22.29 -6.33 26.40
C THR A 627 23.74 -6.45 25.88
N LEU A 628 24.36 -5.33 25.50
CA LEU A 628 25.74 -5.27 25.00
C LEU A 628 26.81 -5.15 26.11
N SER A 629 26.44 -5.14 27.40
CA SER A 629 27.40 -4.97 28.50
C SER A 629 28.32 -6.18 28.57
N GLY A 630 29.62 -5.92 28.56
CA GLY A 630 30.65 -6.97 28.54
C GLY A 630 30.89 -7.59 27.16
N VAL A 631 30.22 -7.14 26.09
CA VAL A 631 30.46 -7.62 24.73
C VAL A 631 31.77 -7.05 24.21
N THR A 632 32.59 -7.93 23.63
CA THR A 632 33.82 -7.55 22.94
C THR A 632 33.77 -8.01 21.48
N ALA A 633 34.66 -7.51 20.62
CA ALA A 633 34.75 -8.01 19.24
C ALA A 633 35.08 -9.52 19.19
N SER A 634 35.78 -10.05 20.20
CA SER A 634 36.04 -11.49 20.37
C SER A 634 34.78 -12.31 20.69
N SER A 635 33.72 -11.68 21.17
CA SER A 635 32.44 -12.34 21.49
C SER A 635 31.72 -12.89 20.26
N PHE A 636 32.04 -12.38 19.07
CA PHE A 636 31.45 -12.83 17.81
C PHE A 636 32.23 -13.97 17.15
N LYS A 637 33.34 -14.43 17.74
CA LYS A 637 34.16 -15.49 17.16
C LYS A 637 34.04 -16.77 17.96
N ILE A 638 33.59 -17.84 17.31
CA ILE A 638 33.49 -19.18 17.89
C ILE A 638 34.86 -19.87 17.75
N PRO A 639 35.46 -20.38 18.85
CA PRO A 639 36.73 -21.08 18.78
C PRO A 639 36.64 -22.33 17.89
N PRO A 640 37.59 -22.58 16.97
CA PRO A 640 37.59 -23.79 16.16
C PRO A 640 37.83 -25.02 17.05
N MET A 641 37.08 -26.09 16.81
CA MET A 641 37.12 -27.31 17.62
C MET A 641 37.65 -28.48 16.80
N SER A 642 38.72 -29.13 17.26
CA SER A 642 39.43 -30.19 16.52
C SER A 642 38.72 -31.55 16.51
N ASN A 643 37.73 -31.77 17.37
CA ASN A 643 37.14 -33.08 17.65
C ASN A 643 35.71 -33.26 17.12
N ILE A 644 35.12 -32.24 16.50
CA ILE A 644 33.79 -32.28 15.89
C ILE A 644 34.01 -31.97 14.41
N SER A 645 33.60 -32.88 13.53
CA SER A 645 33.81 -32.78 12.08
C SER A 645 33.00 -31.67 11.38
N GLU A 646 32.31 -30.82 12.15
CA GLU A 646 31.30 -29.90 11.66
C GLU A 646 31.60 -28.51 12.22
N SER A 647 32.45 -27.76 11.51
CA SER A 647 32.74 -26.37 11.81
C SER A 647 31.53 -25.50 11.50
N VAL A 648 31.06 -24.72 12.47
CA VAL A 648 30.11 -23.63 12.24
C VAL A 648 30.73 -22.66 11.24
N GLU A 649 29.98 -22.29 10.20
CA GLU A 649 30.46 -21.30 9.24
C GLU A 649 30.04 -19.90 9.68
N GLU A 650 31.04 -19.08 9.98
CA GLU A 650 30.87 -17.68 10.39
C GLU A 650 30.77 -16.78 9.16
N LEU A 651 29.69 -16.01 9.07
CA LEU A 651 29.43 -15.05 8.00
C LEU A 651 29.21 -13.67 8.63
N HIS A 652 30.26 -12.87 8.70
CA HIS A 652 30.23 -11.59 9.40
C HIS A 652 30.54 -10.46 8.42
N TYR A 653 29.80 -9.36 8.55
CA TYR A 653 29.79 -8.28 7.59
C TYR A 653 29.89 -6.92 8.27
N VAL A 654 30.58 -5.99 7.62
CA VAL A 654 30.76 -4.62 8.08
C VAL A 654 30.46 -3.61 7.00
N VAL A 655 30.00 -2.43 7.43
CA VAL A 655 30.00 -1.22 6.61
C VAL A 655 30.99 -0.25 7.23
N ARG A 656 32.00 0.14 6.46
CA ARG A 656 33.13 0.94 6.91
C ARG A 656 33.30 2.20 6.05
N ASN A 657 33.74 3.28 6.67
CA ASN A 657 34.25 4.42 5.93
C ASN A 657 35.67 4.13 5.43
N SER A 658 35.89 4.16 4.12
CA SER A 658 37.18 3.86 3.51
C SER A 658 38.32 4.78 3.95
N SER A 659 38.01 6.05 4.25
CA SER A 659 39.00 7.06 4.63
C SER A 659 39.33 7.05 6.12
N THR A 660 38.32 6.93 7.00
CA THR A 660 38.52 7.02 8.46
C THR A 660 38.64 5.66 9.15
N GLN A 661 38.36 4.57 8.44
CA GLN A 661 38.28 3.21 8.99
C GLN A 661 37.19 3.02 10.08
N ALA A 662 36.34 4.03 10.29
CA ALA A 662 35.25 3.93 11.25
C ALA A 662 34.17 2.97 10.73
N LEU A 663 33.69 2.07 11.60
CA LEU A 663 32.57 1.20 11.28
C LEU A 663 31.25 1.93 11.52
N PHE A 664 30.38 1.95 10.51
CA PHE A 664 29.04 2.50 10.62
C PHE A 664 27.98 1.42 10.88
N GLY A 665 28.30 0.16 10.64
CA GLY A 665 27.46 -0.96 11.01
C GLY A 665 28.19 -2.30 10.95
N PHE A 666 27.65 -3.28 11.67
CA PHE A 666 28.18 -4.63 11.80
C PHE A 666 27.01 -5.63 11.84
N CYS A 667 27.15 -6.75 11.15
CA CYS A 667 26.17 -7.84 11.15
C CYS A 667 26.90 -9.18 11.32
N SER A 668 26.42 -10.01 12.25
CA SER A 668 26.92 -11.38 12.44
C SER A 668 25.84 -12.39 12.09
N ALA A 669 26.20 -13.34 11.23
CA ALA A 669 25.40 -14.49 10.87
C ALA A 669 26.23 -15.77 10.98
N TYR A 670 25.56 -16.89 11.23
CA TYR A 670 26.17 -18.21 11.37
C TYR A 670 25.36 -19.24 10.58
N TYR A 671 26.04 -20.20 9.98
CA TYR A 671 25.41 -21.33 9.32
C TYR A 671 25.83 -22.65 9.99
N TYR A 672 24.84 -23.46 10.31
CA TYR A 672 24.98 -24.76 10.96
C TYR A 672 24.65 -25.88 9.95
N PRO A 673 25.67 -26.55 9.36
CA PRO A 673 25.45 -27.53 8.29
C PRO A 673 24.54 -28.70 8.65
N ASN A 674 24.62 -29.21 9.88
CA ASN A 674 23.88 -30.43 10.30
C ASN A 674 22.38 -30.21 10.38
N THR A 675 21.99 -29.09 10.99
CA THR A 675 20.61 -28.71 11.20
C THR A 675 20.07 -27.91 10.02
N LYS A 676 20.94 -27.52 9.07
CA LYS A 676 20.59 -26.70 7.91
C LYS A 676 19.94 -25.38 8.33
N LEU A 677 20.39 -24.86 9.47
CA LEU A 677 19.90 -23.64 10.12
C LEU A 677 20.85 -22.49 9.83
N GLY A 678 20.32 -21.38 9.30
CA GLY A 678 21.03 -20.11 9.22
C GLY A 678 20.52 -19.13 10.27
N THR A 679 21.41 -18.55 11.06
CA THR A 679 21.03 -17.57 12.08
C THR A 679 21.60 -16.19 11.73
N VAL A 680 20.78 -15.15 11.85
CA VAL A 680 21.25 -13.75 11.89
C VAL A 680 21.27 -13.35 13.36
N SER A 681 22.44 -13.43 13.99
CA SER A 681 22.60 -13.25 15.44
C SER A 681 22.47 -11.79 15.86
N THR A 682 23.26 -10.90 15.24
CA THR A 682 23.36 -9.51 15.71
C THR A 682 23.45 -8.55 14.53
N LEU A 683 22.69 -7.45 14.58
CA LEU A 683 22.75 -6.33 13.64
C LEU A 683 22.92 -5.01 14.40
N LEU A 684 24.08 -4.37 14.25
CA LEU A 684 24.44 -3.11 14.88
C LEU A 684 24.60 -2.01 13.84
N VAL A 685 24.04 -0.83 14.10
CA VAL A 685 24.19 0.35 13.24
C VAL A 685 24.47 1.57 14.11
N ASP A 686 25.48 2.34 13.72
CA ASP A 686 25.86 3.56 14.44
C ASP A 686 24.65 4.49 14.57
N PRO A 687 24.31 4.95 15.78
CA PRO A 687 23.14 5.78 16.05
C PRO A 687 23.06 7.04 15.20
N SER A 688 24.19 7.71 14.97
CA SER A 688 24.27 8.92 14.15
C SER A 688 24.08 8.65 12.66
N LYS A 689 24.22 7.38 12.25
CA LYS A 689 24.09 6.90 10.86
C LYS A 689 22.85 6.03 10.66
N ARG A 690 21.98 5.90 11.67
CA ARG A 690 20.69 5.20 11.53
C ARG A 690 19.83 5.90 10.48
N ASN A 691 18.92 5.11 9.90
CA ASN A 691 18.11 5.52 8.76
C ASN A 691 18.92 5.84 7.50
N LEU A 692 20.19 5.46 7.32
CA LEU A 692 20.92 5.62 6.04
C LEU A 692 20.95 4.33 5.19
N SER A 693 20.03 3.39 5.40
CA SER A 693 19.98 2.09 4.70
C SER A 693 21.17 1.14 4.95
N ILE A 694 22.04 1.47 5.91
CA ILE A 694 23.16 0.60 6.35
C ILE A 694 22.64 -0.73 6.89
N GLY A 695 21.63 -0.70 7.78
CA GLY A 695 21.02 -1.90 8.34
C GLY A 695 20.39 -2.81 7.28
N CYS A 696 19.69 -2.24 6.30
CA CYS A 696 19.14 -3.00 5.16
C CYS A 696 20.25 -3.63 4.32
N SER A 697 21.33 -2.89 4.01
CA SER A 697 22.44 -3.39 3.19
C SER A 697 23.14 -4.59 3.88
N LEU A 698 23.41 -4.45 5.18
CA LEU A 698 23.99 -5.51 6.00
C LEU A 698 23.08 -6.74 6.12
N HIS A 699 21.79 -6.53 6.37
CA HIS A 699 20.80 -7.59 6.50
C HIS A 699 20.63 -8.37 5.19
N GLN A 700 20.49 -7.68 4.06
CA GLN A 700 20.38 -8.32 2.74
C GLN A 700 21.64 -9.10 2.36
N ARG A 701 22.83 -8.55 2.63
CA ARG A 701 24.10 -9.27 2.40
C ARG A 701 24.18 -10.53 3.26
N ALA A 702 23.77 -10.46 4.52
CA ALA A 702 23.74 -11.60 5.42
C ALA A 702 22.77 -12.69 4.94
N LEU A 703 21.54 -12.32 4.56
CA LEU A 703 20.57 -13.28 4.01
C LEU A 703 21.08 -13.93 2.73
N ARG A 704 21.64 -13.17 1.78
CA ARG A 704 22.25 -13.74 0.55
C ARG A 704 23.39 -14.70 0.86
N GLY A 705 24.21 -14.39 1.87
CA GLY A 705 25.30 -15.25 2.31
C GLY A 705 24.84 -16.54 2.98
N LEU A 706 23.71 -16.52 3.68
CA LEU A 706 23.10 -17.72 4.27
C LEU A 706 22.37 -18.55 3.20
N LEU A 707 21.63 -17.91 2.30
CA LEU A 707 20.88 -18.56 1.24
C LEU A 707 21.75 -19.17 0.15
N SER A 708 23.00 -18.72 0.01
CA SER A 708 23.97 -19.36 -0.89
C SER A 708 24.57 -20.65 -0.30
N LYS A 709 24.29 -20.98 0.97
CA LYS A 709 24.75 -22.22 1.60
C LYS A 709 23.86 -23.38 1.21
N ASP A 710 24.49 -24.51 0.91
CA ASP A 710 23.80 -25.67 0.37
C ASP A 710 22.76 -26.24 1.36
N GLY A 711 21.58 -26.53 0.86
CA GLY A 711 20.53 -27.22 1.61
C GLY A 711 19.96 -26.49 2.83
N ILE A 712 20.15 -25.17 2.99
CA ILE A 712 19.52 -24.40 4.08
C ILE A 712 18.00 -24.55 4.07
N LYS A 713 17.39 -24.81 5.24
CA LYS A 713 15.94 -25.06 5.38
C LYS A 713 15.25 -23.97 6.19
N THR A 714 15.90 -23.54 7.26
CA THR A 714 15.33 -22.62 8.25
C THR A 714 16.25 -21.44 8.48
N LEU A 715 15.64 -20.26 8.61
CA LEU A 715 16.30 -19.02 8.99
C LEU A 715 15.76 -18.57 10.35
N GLN A 716 16.66 -18.11 11.21
CA GLN A 716 16.33 -17.68 12.57
C GLN A 716 16.96 -16.32 12.87
N LEU A 717 16.20 -15.46 13.55
CA LEU A 717 16.66 -14.18 14.04
C LEU A 717 17.05 -14.29 15.52
N GLY A 718 18.30 -13.97 15.83
CA GLY A 718 18.94 -14.28 17.11
C GLY A 718 19.62 -15.64 17.09
N SER A 719 20.57 -15.83 18.00
CA SER A 719 21.32 -17.09 18.10
C SER A 719 21.54 -17.47 19.55
N LEU A 720 21.62 -18.78 19.78
CA LEU A 720 21.94 -19.35 21.08
C LEU A 720 23.45 -19.32 21.35
N LEU A 721 24.28 -19.27 20.29
CA LEU A 721 25.73 -19.21 20.36
C LEU A 721 26.30 -18.35 19.22
N PRO A 722 26.97 -17.21 19.51
CA PRO A 722 27.16 -16.60 20.82
C PRO A 722 25.87 -15.99 21.37
N THR A 723 25.73 -16.02 22.69
CA THR A 723 24.50 -15.62 23.41
C THR A 723 24.48 -14.10 23.66
N ILE A 724 24.54 -13.31 22.58
CA ILE A 724 24.50 -11.84 22.65
C ILE A 724 23.05 -11.34 22.53
N PHE A 725 22.39 -11.73 21.44
CA PHE A 725 20.96 -11.52 21.23
C PHE A 725 20.31 -12.88 20.96
N LEU A 726 19.50 -13.36 21.90
CA LEU A 726 18.71 -14.59 21.74
C LEU A 726 17.57 -14.40 20.71
N GLY A 727 17.19 -13.15 20.45
CA GLY A 727 16.16 -12.70 19.53
C GLY A 727 16.08 -11.17 19.53
N ILE A 728 14.93 -10.63 19.13
CA ILE A 728 14.65 -9.18 19.21
C ILE A 728 14.53 -8.78 20.69
N PRO A 729 15.29 -7.80 21.19
CA PRO A 729 15.17 -7.36 22.57
C PRO A 729 13.80 -6.71 22.83
N MET A 730 13.08 -7.22 23.82
CA MET A 730 11.73 -6.79 24.23
C MET A 730 11.71 -6.17 25.64
N THR A 731 12.87 -5.78 26.17
CA THR A 731 12.96 -5.07 27.46
C THR A 731 12.34 -3.68 27.40
N ASP A 732 12.46 -2.98 26.27
CA ASP A 732 11.66 -1.80 25.93
C ASP A 732 10.64 -2.23 24.86
N LEU A 733 9.36 -2.29 25.23
CA LEU A 733 8.30 -2.73 24.34
C LEU A 733 8.12 -1.80 23.13
N ILE A 734 8.37 -0.50 23.29
CA ILE A 734 8.18 0.48 22.20
C ILE A 734 9.30 0.34 21.17
N GLU A 735 10.55 0.25 21.63
CA GLU A 735 11.69 0.03 20.73
C GLU A 735 11.67 -1.39 20.13
N GLY A 736 11.31 -2.40 20.92
CA GLY A 736 11.18 -3.79 20.50
C GLY A 736 10.16 -3.98 19.37
N GLU A 737 8.94 -3.46 19.53
CA GLU A 737 7.89 -3.52 18.49
C GLU A 737 8.28 -2.78 17.21
N LYS A 738 9.02 -1.67 17.35
CA LYS A 738 9.55 -0.93 16.19
C LYS A 738 10.60 -1.75 15.43
N ILE A 739 11.51 -2.43 16.13
CA ILE A 739 12.53 -3.30 15.53
C ILE A 739 11.86 -4.53 14.89
N LYS A 740 10.90 -5.14 15.58
CA LYS A 740 10.09 -6.25 15.06
C LYS A 740 9.36 -5.89 13.78
N SER A 741 8.68 -4.75 13.77
CA SER A 741 8.03 -4.20 12.57
C SER A 741 9.02 -3.99 11.42
N TRP A 742 10.26 -3.60 11.71
CA TRP A 742 11.31 -3.47 10.70
C TRP A 742 11.71 -4.83 10.10
N PHE A 743 11.92 -5.87 10.91
CA PHE A 743 12.23 -7.20 10.40
C PHE A 743 11.05 -7.81 9.61
N ILE A 744 9.81 -7.65 10.07
CA ILE A 744 8.61 -8.11 9.34
C ILE A 744 8.51 -7.40 7.97
N ALA A 745 8.74 -6.08 7.93
CA ALA A 745 8.77 -5.33 6.67
C ALA A 745 9.92 -5.74 5.73
N ASN A 746 10.94 -6.46 6.21
CA ASN A 746 12.04 -7.02 5.44
C ASN A 746 11.92 -8.56 5.28
N GLY A 747 10.70 -9.10 5.33
CA GLY A 747 10.39 -10.47 4.90
C GLY A 747 10.35 -11.54 6.00
N TRP A 748 10.52 -11.17 7.28
CA TRP A 748 10.41 -12.14 8.38
C TRP A 748 8.95 -12.41 8.77
N ASP A 749 8.60 -13.69 8.95
CA ASP A 749 7.27 -14.13 9.39
C ASP A 749 7.10 -14.01 10.93
N ASN A 750 5.86 -13.76 11.38
CA ASN A 750 5.47 -13.60 12.78
C ASN A 750 4.58 -14.76 13.28
N SER A 751 4.53 -15.88 12.56
CA SER A 751 3.58 -16.96 12.85
C SER A 751 3.86 -17.74 14.15
N THR A 752 5.11 -17.82 14.64
CA THR A 752 5.47 -18.58 15.85
C THR A 752 6.58 -17.89 16.70
N PRO A 753 6.27 -16.82 17.43
CA PRO A 753 7.26 -16.16 18.28
C PRO A 753 7.61 -17.00 19.51
N SER A 754 8.92 -17.19 19.76
CA SER A 754 9.43 -17.86 20.96
C SER A 754 10.05 -16.84 21.91
N LEU A 755 9.61 -16.82 23.17
CA LEU A 755 10.12 -15.90 24.19
C LEU A 755 11.28 -16.52 24.96
N PHE A 756 12.36 -15.76 25.07
CA PHE A 756 13.57 -16.13 25.79
C PHE A 756 13.98 -15.05 26.79
N TYR A 757 14.49 -15.49 27.94
CA TYR A 757 14.89 -14.61 29.03
C TYR A 757 16.33 -14.89 29.47
N VAL A 758 17.00 -13.82 29.87
CA VAL A 758 18.22 -13.88 30.68
C VAL A 758 17.84 -13.36 32.05
N LEU A 759 18.12 -14.15 33.08
CA LEU A 759 17.74 -13.86 34.46
C LEU A 759 18.99 -13.66 35.33
N LYS A 760 18.88 -12.82 36.36
CA LYS A 760 19.97 -12.56 37.33
C LYS A 760 19.46 -12.72 38.76
N LEU A 761 20.19 -13.47 39.56
CA LEU A 761 20.00 -13.63 41.00
C LEU A 761 21.09 -12.83 41.72
N LEU A 762 20.67 -11.85 42.53
CA LEU A 762 21.56 -10.98 43.28
C LEU A 762 21.83 -11.52 44.69
N LYS A 763 22.93 -11.08 45.32
CA LYS A 763 23.26 -11.34 46.73
C LYS A 763 23.26 -12.84 47.09
N LEU A 764 24.00 -13.65 46.32
CA LEU A 764 24.07 -15.11 46.50
C LEU A 764 24.46 -15.55 47.92
N SER A 765 25.28 -14.78 48.63
CA SER A 765 25.71 -15.07 49.99
C SER A 765 24.58 -15.00 51.03
N GLN A 766 23.50 -14.26 50.72
CA GLN A 766 22.34 -14.07 51.59
C GLN A 766 21.11 -14.87 51.10
N TRP A 767 21.24 -15.55 49.97
CA TRP A 767 20.14 -16.29 49.35
C TRP A 767 19.94 -17.65 50.03
N ASN A 768 18.70 -17.92 50.42
CA ASN A 768 18.24 -19.22 50.94
C ASN A 768 17.18 -19.80 49.99
N PRO A 769 17.17 -21.12 49.77
CA PRO A 769 16.20 -21.74 48.88
C PRO A 769 14.76 -21.62 49.44
N PRO A 770 13.75 -21.37 48.59
CA PRO A 770 12.36 -21.35 49.04
C PRO A 770 11.96 -22.67 49.73
N GLU A 771 11.27 -22.59 50.87
CA GLU A 771 10.92 -23.78 51.67
C GLU A 771 10.09 -24.80 50.91
N GLU A 772 9.19 -24.35 50.04
CA GLU A 772 8.31 -25.22 49.24
C GLU A 772 9.11 -26.04 48.22
N SER A 773 10.02 -25.39 47.49
CA SER A 773 10.91 -26.06 46.52
C SER A 773 11.78 -27.13 47.19
N THR A 774 12.27 -26.84 48.40
CA THR A 774 13.12 -27.78 49.17
C THR A 774 12.30 -28.97 49.68
N LYS A 775 11.07 -28.75 50.18
CA LYS A 775 10.17 -29.82 50.62
C LYS A 775 9.73 -30.73 49.46
N ILE A 776 9.50 -30.16 48.28
CA ILE A 776 9.13 -30.93 47.07
C ILE A 776 10.31 -31.77 46.59
N LEU A 777 11.52 -31.20 46.49
CA LEU A 777 12.73 -31.92 46.10
C LEU A 777 13.12 -33.02 47.10
N GLN A 778 12.82 -32.87 48.39
CA GLN A 778 13.02 -33.94 49.38
C GLN A 778 12.02 -35.09 49.25
N ARG A 779 10.80 -34.82 48.76
CA ARG A 779 9.78 -35.85 48.51
C ARG A 779 10.05 -36.63 47.22
N VAL A 780 10.66 -36.01 46.23
CA VAL A 780 10.93 -36.62 44.92
C VAL A 780 12.42 -36.96 44.82
N SER A 781 12.76 -38.24 44.90
CA SER A 781 14.14 -38.75 45.06
C SER A 781 15.05 -38.66 43.82
N PHE A 782 15.00 -37.56 43.05
CA PHE A 782 15.94 -37.34 41.94
C PHE A 782 17.38 -37.25 42.43
N SER A 783 18.32 -37.84 41.68
CA SER A 783 19.76 -37.76 41.95
C SER A 783 20.40 -36.69 41.06
N PHE A 784 21.19 -35.80 41.66
CA PHE A 784 21.90 -34.73 40.96
C PHE A 784 23.41 -34.90 41.11
N ASP A 785 24.08 -35.19 39.99
CA ASP A 785 25.53 -35.40 39.96
C ASP A 785 26.25 -34.20 39.33
N PHE A 786 27.26 -33.68 40.01
CA PHE A 786 28.17 -32.68 39.43
C PHE A 786 29.38 -33.38 38.79
N ILE A 787 29.63 -33.15 37.50
CA ILE A 787 30.72 -33.77 36.76
C ILE A 787 31.67 -32.76 36.14
N TYR A 788 32.96 -33.13 36.09
CA TYR A 788 34.01 -32.38 35.41
C TYR A 788 34.69 -33.26 34.35
N GLY A 789 35.15 -32.59 33.28
CA GLY A 789 36.01 -33.18 32.27
C GLY A 789 35.27 -33.97 31.19
N TYR A 790 35.82 -33.91 29.98
CA TYR A 790 35.20 -34.45 28.77
C TYR A 790 34.90 -35.96 28.84
N LYS A 791 35.78 -36.75 29.48
CA LYS A 791 35.63 -38.22 29.61
C LYS A 791 34.42 -38.65 30.45
N ASN A 792 34.05 -37.84 31.45
CA ASN A 792 32.94 -38.15 32.35
C ASN A 792 31.60 -37.62 31.82
N ALA A 793 31.64 -36.79 30.77
CA ALA A 793 30.49 -36.10 30.20
C ALA A 793 29.86 -36.80 28.99
N SER A 794 30.38 -37.95 28.54
CA SER A 794 29.87 -38.67 27.37
C SER A 794 28.37 -38.94 27.44
N SER A 795 27.84 -39.34 28.61
CA SER A 795 26.40 -39.58 28.78
C SER A 795 25.56 -38.31 28.70
N ALA A 796 26.10 -37.17 29.14
CA ALA A 796 25.41 -35.88 29.08
C ALA A 796 25.43 -35.31 27.66
N LEU A 797 26.55 -35.44 26.95
CA LEU A 797 26.68 -35.02 25.56
C LEU A 797 25.77 -35.83 24.63
N GLU A 798 25.69 -37.15 24.82
CA GLU A 798 24.74 -37.99 24.09
C GLU A 798 23.30 -37.57 24.35
N TYR A 799 22.95 -37.28 25.61
CA TYR A 799 21.61 -36.78 25.95
C TYR A 799 21.31 -35.43 25.29
N VAL A 800 22.23 -34.47 25.35
CA VAL A 800 22.05 -33.16 24.70
C VAL A 800 21.92 -33.32 23.19
N SER A 801 22.68 -34.22 22.57
CA SER A 801 22.58 -34.49 21.12
C SER A 801 21.22 -35.06 20.70
N LYS A 802 20.53 -35.76 21.60
CA LYS A 802 19.20 -36.34 21.36
C LYS A 802 18.05 -35.38 21.61
N HIS A 803 18.22 -34.44 22.56
CA HIS A 803 17.13 -33.62 23.08
C HIS A 803 17.27 -32.12 22.85
N ALA A 804 18.38 -31.64 22.28
CA ALA A 804 18.62 -30.23 22.00
C ALA A 804 19.23 -30.00 20.61
N GLY A 805 19.22 -28.74 20.15
CA GLY A 805 19.79 -28.35 18.85
C GLY A 805 21.33 -28.37 18.83
N SER A 806 21.90 -28.27 17.63
CA SER A 806 23.36 -28.25 17.41
C SER A 806 24.08 -27.12 18.13
N GLU A 807 23.44 -25.94 18.25
CA GLU A 807 23.98 -24.78 18.98
C GLU A 807 24.24 -25.13 20.47
N THR A 808 23.28 -25.80 21.10
CA THR A 808 23.37 -26.31 22.47
C THR A 808 24.54 -27.25 22.64
N LEU A 809 24.63 -28.24 21.77
CA LEU A 809 25.61 -29.30 21.86
C LEU A 809 27.02 -28.70 21.76
N LEU A 810 27.21 -27.75 20.85
CA LEU A 810 28.46 -27.01 20.71
C LEU A 810 28.81 -26.20 21.97
N LEU A 811 27.84 -25.52 22.58
CA LEU A 811 28.07 -24.80 23.84
C LEU A 811 28.50 -25.75 24.98
N TYR A 812 27.87 -26.94 25.10
CA TYR A 812 28.26 -27.96 26.07
C TYR A 812 29.71 -28.45 25.86
N HIS A 813 30.09 -28.67 24.60
CA HIS A 813 31.46 -29.04 24.25
C HIS A 813 32.48 -27.95 24.58
N LEU A 814 32.19 -26.69 24.23
CA LEU A 814 33.03 -25.53 24.55
C LEU A 814 33.16 -25.32 26.07
N ALA A 815 32.06 -25.49 26.81
CA ALA A 815 32.06 -25.37 28.25
C ALA A 815 33.00 -26.40 28.90
N LEU A 816 32.91 -27.67 28.50
CA LEU A 816 33.75 -28.74 29.02
C LEU A 816 35.22 -28.58 28.65
N GLN A 817 35.52 -28.11 27.44
CA GLN A 817 36.90 -27.84 26.99
C GLN A 817 37.53 -26.70 27.80
N ASP A 818 36.73 -25.69 28.17
CA ASP A 818 37.18 -24.60 29.03
C ASP A 818 37.19 -24.99 30.53
N GLY A 819 36.87 -26.23 30.87
CA GLY A 819 36.94 -26.76 32.23
C GLY A 819 35.74 -26.41 33.11
N ASN A 820 34.62 -25.98 32.53
CA ASN A 820 33.35 -25.82 33.25
C ASN A 820 32.74 -27.18 33.62
N GLY A 821 31.88 -27.18 34.64
CA GLY A 821 31.21 -28.39 35.10
C GLY A 821 29.80 -28.52 34.52
N ILE A 822 29.26 -29.73 34.59
CA ILE A 822 27.87 -30.03 34.21
C ILE A 822 27.17 -30.68 35.39
N VAL A 823 25.92 -30.27 35.66
CA VAL A 823 25.03 -30.98 36.58
C VAL A 823 24.12 -31.88 35.77
N ARG A 824 24.02 -33.15 36.19
CA ARG A 824 23.14 -34.16 35.60
C ARG A 824 22.03 -34.52 36.57
N ALA A 825 20.78 -34.49 36.12
CA ALA A 825 19.65 -35.02 36.86
C ALA A 825 19.32 -36.44 36.37
N LYS A 826 19.21 -37.38 37.30
CA LYS A 826 18.85 -38.79 37.04
C LYS A 826 17.53 -39.16 37.68
N SER A 827 16.70 -39.87 36.93
CA SER A 827 15.42 -40.39 37.39
C SER A 827 15.58 -41.40 38.54
N PRO A 828 14.72 -41.35 39.57
CA PRO A 828 14.75 -42.30 40.69
C PRO A 828 14.34 -43.72 40.31
N ILE A 829 13.67 -43.93 39.18
CA ILE A 829 13.06 -45.22 38.80
C ILE A 829 14.06 -46.11 38.06
N ASP A 830 14.79 -45.54 37.10
CA ASP A 830 15.61 -46.24 36.12
C ASP A 830 17.05 -45.71 36.04
N GLY A 831 17.36 -44.61 36.76
CA GLY A 831 18.68 -43.98 36.74
C GLY A 831 19.03 -43.29 35.42
N SER A 832 18.07 -43.17 34.48
CA SER A 832 18.27 -42.51 33.20
C SER A 832 18.40 -40.99 33.38
N LEU A 833 19.08 -40.33 32.44
CA LEU A 833 19.24 -38.89 32.47
C LEU A 833 17.92 -38.21 32.10
N VAL A 834 17.43 -37.31 32.95
CA VAL A 834 16.19 -36.55 32.72
C VAL A 834 16.41 -35.06 32.50
N GLY A 835 17.62 -34.58 32.79
CA GLY A 835 18.02 -33.22 32.50
C GLY A 835 19.48 -32.94 32.78
N THR A 836 19.98 -31.85 32.21
CA THR A 836 21.37 -31.41 32.38
C THR A 836 21.48 -29.90 32.26
N VAL A 837 22.47 -29.31 32.94
CA VAL A 837 22.77 -27.87 32.85
C VAL A 837 24.28 -27.60 32.99
N ILE A 838 24.78 -26.56 32.32
CA ILE A 838 26.18 -26.13 32.41
C ILE A 838 26.33 -25.16 33.59
N ILE A 839 27.35 -25.37 34.42
CA ILE A 839 27.73 -24.48 35.50
C ILE A 839 29.11 -23.89 35.22
N THR A 840 29.17 -22.57 35.10
CA THR A 840 30.43 -21.89 34.77
C THR A 840 31.33 -21.76 35.98
N ARG A 841 32.65 -21.85 35.74
CA ARG A 841 33.67 -21.55 36.73
C ARG A 841 34.05 -20.07 36.70
N LEU A 842 34.68 -19.64 37.80
CA LEU A 842 35.33 -18.33 37.88
C LEU A 842 36.32 -18.11 36.72
N ARG A 843 36.21 -16.98 36.02
CA ARG A 843 37.08 -16.57 34.89
C ARG A 843 37.10 -17.58 33.73
N SER A 844 35.97 -18.22 33.45
CA SER A 844 35.78 -19.05 32.26
C SER A 844 35.88 -18.21 30.98
N LYS A 845 36.56 -18.73 29.94
CA LYS A 845 36.59 -18.14 28.59
C LYS A 845 35.22 -18.19 27.90
N ILE A 846 34.28 -19.01 28.40
CA ILE A 846 32.91 -19.05 27.90
C ILE A 846 32.18 -17.72 28.13
N SER A 847 32.62 -16.91 29.10
CA SER A 847 32.04 -15.59 29.34
C SER A 847 32.26 -14.62 28.17
N THR A 848 33.25 -14.89 27.29
CA THR A 848 33.41 -14.14 26.04
C THR A 848 32.24 -14.40 25.08
N LEU A 849 31.71 -15.63 25.04
CA LEU A 849 30.56 -16.03 24.19
C LEU A 849 29.21 -15.81 24.86
N VAL A 850 29.20 -15.63 26.19
CA VAL A 850 28.01 -15.28 26.99
C VAL A 850 28.29 -13.98 27.77
N PRO A 851 28.26 -12.81 27.10
CA PRO A 851 28.73 -11.55 27.68
C PRO A 851 27.96 -11.09 28.92
N ALA A 852 26.72 -11.55 29.09
CA ALA A 852 25.94 -11.32 30.31
C ALA A 852 26.73 -11.69 31.58
N LEU A 853 27.58 -12.72 31.54
CA LEU A 853 28.44 -13.12 32.65
C LEU A 853 29.48 -12.07 33.03
N ASN A 854 29.96 -11.26 32.09
CA ASN A 854 30.95 -10.20 32.32
C ASN A 854 30.31 -8.83 32.62
N SER A 855 28.98 -8.78 32.75
CA SER A 855 28.25 -7.52 32.90
C SER A 855 28.34 -6.98 34.34
N SER A 856 28.78 -5.74 34.50
CA SER A 856 28.88 -5.04 35.80
C SER A 856 27.65 -4.17 36.06
N CYS A 857 27.04 -4.26 37.24
CA CYS A 857 26.00 -3.31 37.65
C CYS A 857 26.64 -2.05 38.24
N ASN A 858 26.48 -0.90 37.58
CA ASN A 858 26.69 0.40 38.23
C ASN A 858 25.39 0.75 38.98
N GLU A 859 25.30 0.42 40.26
CA GLU A 859 24.38 1.17 41.14
C GLU A 859 25.01 2.54 41.39
N LEU A 860 24.26 3.61 41.12
CA LEU A 860 24.63 4.97 41.50
C LEU A 860 24.82 5.01 43.05
N ASP A 861 25.91 5.64 43.49
CA ASP A 861 26.25 6.01 44.88
C ASP A 861 27.12 5.09 45.76
N SER A 862 28.11 4.37 45.21
CA SER A 862 29.29 4.05 46.03
C SER A 862 30.60 4.10 45.24
N SER A 863 31.61 4.74 45.82
CA SER A 863 32.95 4.96 45.26
C SER A 863 33.84 3.72 45.21
N ASP A 864 33.28 2.53 45.42
CA ASP A 864 34.02 1.26 45.42
C ASP A 864 33.61 0.43 44.21
N VAL A 865 34.47 0.41 43.19
CA VAL A 865 34.33 -0.48 42.02
C VAL A 865 34.64 -1.90 42.48
N VAL A 866 33.66 -2.60 43.03
CA VAL A 866 33.76 -4.04 43.30
C VAL A 866 33.54 -4.76 41.98
N GLU A 867 34.52 -5.54 41.51
CA GLU A 867 34.34 -6.43 40.36
C GLU A 867 33.22 -7.44 40.68
N ASP A 868 32.07 -7.30 40.02
CA ASP A 868 30.95 -8.24 40.14
C ASP A 868 31.39 -9.62 39.65
N ASN A 869 31.44 -10.58 40.58
CA ASN A 869 31.85 -11.95 40.30
C ASN A 869 30.63 -12.83 39.99
N ASN A 870 30.22 -12.87 38.72
CA ASN A 870 29.00 -13.55 38.32
C ASN A 870 29.24 -15.04 37.99
N GLY A 871 28.51 -15.92 38.66
CA GLY A 871 28.34 -17.32 38.26
C GLY A 871 27.32 -17.48 37.14
N GLY A 872 27.44 -18.55 36.35
CA GLY A 872 26.58 -18.81 35.19
C GLY A 872 25.94 -20.18 35.26
N ILE A 873 24.62 -20.22 35.06
CA ILE A 873 23.84 -21.43 34.79
C ILE A 873 23.35 -21.33 33.35
N LEU A 874 23.91 -22.14 32.46
CA LEU A 874 23.70 -21.99 31.02
C LEU A 874 23.01 -23.22 30.42
N ALA A 875 22.12 -22.97 29.45
CA ALA A 875 21.53 -23.98 28.57
C ALA A 875 20.94 -25.21 29.29
N PRO A 876 19.89 -25.03 30.11
CA PRO A 876 19.18 -26.16 30.69
C PRO A 876 18.52 -27.01 29.60
N VAL A 877 18.84 -28.31 29.54
CA VAL A 877 18.20 -29.27 28.63
C VAL A 877 17.44 -30.28 29.47
N ILE A 878 16.11 -30.26 29.37
CA ILE A 878 15.20 -31.05 30.22
C ILE A 878 14.21 -31.81 29.35
N LEU A 879 13.92 -33.06 29.70
CA LEU A 879 12.92 -33.85 29.00
C LEU A 879 11.52 -33.30 29.26
N ASN A 880 10.74 -33.09 28.19
CA ASN A 880 9.35 -32.66 28.31
C ASN A 880 8.54 -33.74 29.06
N SER A 881 8.23 -33.46 30.32
CA SER A 881 7.56 -34.37 31.25
C SER A 881 6.78 -33.55 32.28
N PRO A 882 5.73 -34.11 32.93
CA PRO A 882 4.99 -33.40 33.98
C PRO A 882 5.87 -33.05 35.20
N GLN A 883 7.07 -33.64 35.30
CA GLN A 883 8.04 -33.40 36.37
C GLN A 883 9.16 -32.44 35.94
N ALA A 884 9.13 -31.89 34.72
CA ALA A 884 10.18 -31.04 34.16
C ALA A 884 10.47 -29.81 35.05
N THR A 885 9.43 -29.21 35.63
CA THR A 885 9.56 -28.09 36.58
C THR A 885 10.39 -28.45 37.82
N ILE A 886 10.17 -29.64 38.38
CA ILE A 886 10.89 -30.12 39.58
C ILE A 886 12.36 -30.41 39.21
N VAL A 887 12.59 -31.01 38.04
CA VAL A 887 13.95 -31.27 37.53
C VAL A 887 14.70 -29.96 37.31
N LEU A 888 14.04 -28.94 36.73
CA LEU A 888 14.62 -27.60 36.53
C LEU A 888 15.01 -26.97 37.86
N GLN A 889 14.09 -26.93 38.84
CA GLN A 889 14.35 -26.39 40.17
C GLN A 889 15.54 -27.07 40.86
N GLY A 890 15.64 -28.40 40.75
CA GLY A 890 16.74 -29.18 41.33
C GLY A 890 18.10 -28.93 40.65
N LEU A 891 18.11 -28.83 39.31
CA LEU A 891 19.31 -28.48 38.53
C LEU A 891 19.81 -27.06 38.88
N VAL A 892 18.88 -26.10 38.93
CA VAL A 892 19.20 -24.70 39.25
C VAL A 892 19.66 -24.56 40.70
N LEU A 893 18.99 -25.22 41.66
CA LEU A 893 19.41 -25.23 43.06
C LEU A 893 20.83 -25.80 43.23
N SER A 894 21.15 -26.88 42.52
CA SER A 894 22.48 -27.47 42.52
C SER A 894 23.52 -26.50 41.94
N GLY A 895 23.17 -25.80 40.86
CA GLY A 895 24.00 -24.76 40.26
C GLY A 895 24.24 -23.55 41.16
N ILE A 896 23.21 -23.09 41.88
CA ILE A 896 23.32 -21.98 42.84
C ILE A 896 24.24 -22.37 44.00
N ARG A 897 24.06 -23.56 44.60
CA ARG A 897 24.95 -24.07 45.66
C ARG A 897 26.40 -24.18 45.21
N GLN A 898 26.61 -24.65 43.98
CA GLN A 898 27.94 -24.71 43.40
C GLN A 898 28.53 -23.31 43.20
N SER A 899 27.73 -22.34 42.77
CA SER A 899 28.14 -20.94 42.62
C SER A 899 28.45 -20.26 43.96
N GLN A 900 27.69 -20.56 45.02
CA GLN A 900 27.97 -20.13 46.39
C GLN A 900 29.31 -20.71 46.89
N THR A 901 29.56 -22.00 46.63
CA THR A 901 30.82 -22.67 46.99
C THR A 901 32.02 -22.06 46.26
N GLN A 902 31.83 -21.58 45.03
CA GLN A 902 32.86 -20.91 44.22
C GLN A 902 33.03 -19.42 44.56
N GLY A 903 32.24 -18.86 45.48
CA GLY A 903 32.36 -17.48 45.93
C GLY A 903 31.83 -16.43 44.94
N HIS A 904 30.87 -16.78 44.09
CA HIS A 904 30.21 -15.84 43.19
C HIS A 904 29.28 -14.87 43.97
N THR A 905 29.21 -13.61 43.56
CA THR A 905 28.35 -12.57 44.19
C THR A 905 26.92 -12.60 43.63
N SER A 906 26.79 -12.92 42.35
CA SER A 906 25.51 -13.06 41.65
C SER A 906 25.51 -14.28 40.72
N CYS A 907 24.33 -14.79 40.35
CA CYS A 907 24.18 -15.90 39.41
C CYS A 907 23.33 -15.48 38.23
N ILE A 908 23.82 -15.70 37.01
CA ILE A 908 23.12 -15.39 35.77
C ILE A 908 22.66 -16.68 35.13
N MET A 909 21.39 -16.72 34.78
CA MET A 909 20.80 -17.81 34.02
C MET A 909 20.50 -17.32 32.62
N SER A 910 21.15 -17.93 31.62
CA SER A 910 20.94 -17.60 30.22
C SER A 910 20.11 -18.67 29.54
N TRP A 911 19.35 -18.25 28.53
CA TRP A 911 18.54 -19.13 27.69
C TRP A 911 17.39 -19.82 28.45
N VAL A 912 16.64 -19.00 29.18
CA VAL A 912 15.40 -19.42 29.86
C VAL A 912 14.23 -19.31 28.89
N GLN A 913 13.49 -20.40 28.67
CA GLN A 913 12.26 -20.38 27.87
C GLN A 913 11.09 -19.74 28.64
N GLY A 914 10.11 -19.19 27.94
CA GLY A 914 9.02 -18.44 28.58
C GLY A 914 8.15 -19.23 29.56
N ASP A 915 7.97 -20.53 29.34
CA ASP A 915 7.29 -21.45 30.24
C ASP A 915 8.06 -21.71 31.55
N GLN A 916 9.38 -21.53 31.54
CA GLN A 916 10.26 -21.72 32.70
C GLN A 916 10.42 -20.45 33.55
N ARG A 917 10.03 -19.29 33.02
CA ARG A 917 10.28 -17.98 33.63
C ARG A 917 9.69 -17.86 35.03
N ASP A 918 8.40 -18.13 35.17
CA ASP A 918 7.67 -17.85 36.41
C ASP A 918 8.21 -18.68 37.58
N VAL A 919 8.55 -19.95 37.30
CA VAL A 919 9.18 -20.89 38.25
C VAL A 919 10.52 -20.34 38.77
N LEU A 920 11.32 -19.72 37.90
CA LEU A 920 12.62 -19.18 38.28
C LEU A 920 12.50 -17.84 39.02
N ILE A 921 11.49 -17.03 38.70
CA ILE A 921 11.17 -15.82 39.47
C ILE A 921 10.78 -16.19 40.90
N GLU A 922 10.00 -17.26 41.11
CA GLU A 922 9.69 -17.79 42.44
C GLU A 922 10.93 -18.23 43.23
N MET A 923 12.00 -18.64 42.54
CA MET A 923 13.31 -18.93 43.15
C MET A 923 14.12 -17.66 43.49
N GLY A 924 13.61 -16.47 43.18
CA GLY A 924 14.22 -15.18 43.48
C GLY A 924 15.01 -14.56 42.33
N PHE A 925 14.94 -15.10 41.12
CA PHE A 925 15.60 -14.50 39.95
C PHE A 925 14.83 -13.27 39.43
N ASN A 926 15.57 -12.25 39.02
CA ASN A 926 15.04 -11.08 38.33
C ASN A 926 15.27 -11.17 36.82
N VAL A 927 14.34 -10.66 36.01
CA VAL A 927 14.50 -10.59 34.57
C VAL A 927 15.52 -9.51 34.22
N LEU A 928 16.64 -9.92 33.62
CA LEU A 928 17.68 -9.00 33.15
C LEU A 928 17.39 -8.54 31.72
N ASN A 929 17.14 -9.50 30.82
CA ASN A 929 16.75 -9.22 29.44
C ASN A 929 15.66 -10.17 28.96
N ALA A 930 14.77 -9.68 28.11
CA ALA A 930 13.73 -10.45 27.43
C ALA A 930 13.92 -10.33 25.92
N PHE A 931 13.72 -11.43 25.21
CA PHE A 931 13.90 -11.51 23.77
C PHE A 931 12.74 -12.28 23.12
N GLU A 932 12.40 -11.87 21.90
CA GLU A 932 11.46 -12.58 21.04
C GLU A 932 12.20 -13.09 19.79
N GLN A 933 12.30 -14.40 19.67
CA GLN A 933 12.95 -15.07 18.55
C GLN A 933 11.95 -15.33 17.42
N LEU A 934 12.35 -15.00 16.20
CA LEU A 934 11.57 -15.25 14.98
C LEU A 934 12.26 -16.34 14.16
N THR A 935 11.47 -17.30 13.68
CA THR A 935 11.92 -18.38 12.80
C THR A 935 11.09 -18.39 11.54
N CYS A 936 11.71 -18.59 10.39
CA CYS A 936 11.04 -18.63 9.10
C CYS A 936 11.61 -19.74 8.21
N GLU A 937 10.75 -20.36 7.41
CA GLU A 937 11.16 -21.29 6.36
C GLU A 937 11.66 -20.54 5.13
N VAL A 938 12.70 -21.05 4.48
CA VAL A 938 13.35 -20.38 3.34
C VAL A 938 12.36 -20.06 2.20
N ASN A 939 11.32 -20.88 1.99
CA ASN A 939 10.31 -20.68 0.95
C ASN A 939 9.35 -19.50 1.18
N LYS A 940 9.37 -18.88 2.38
CA LYS A 940 8.45 -17.81 2.77
C LYS A 940 9.10 -16.44 2.89
N ILE A 941 10.43 -16.34 2.71
CA ILE A 941 11.16 -15.06 2.75
C ILE A 941 11.30 -14.53 1.32
N ASP A 942 10.56 -13.48 1.00
CA ASP A 942 10.77 -12.67 -0.21
C ASP A 942 12.06 -11.83 -0.01
N VAL A 943 13.16 -12.19 -0.70
CA VAL A 943 14.45 -11.47 -0.67
C VAL A 943 14.55 -10.39 -1.72
#